data_AF-A0A7Y5SMZ4-F1
#
_entry.id   AF-A0A7Y5SMZ4-F1
#
_cell.length_a   1.000
_cell.length_b   1.000
_cell.length_c   1.000
_cell.angle_alpha   90.00
_cell.angle_beta   90.00
_cell.angle_gamma   90.00
#
_symmetry.space_group_name_H-M   'P 1'
#
loop_
_entity.id
_entity.type
_entity.pdbx_description
1 polymer ?
#
loop_
_entity_poly.entity_id
_entity_poly.type
_entity_poly.pdbx_seq_one_letter_code
_entity_poly.pdbx_strand_id
1 'polypeptide(L)'
;MPRSCCTISALWLAVMSSLPACVVSAADLLKIDFEGSTDLAQYQGIDFSGAAAEIIEAAPEGKGRCLKLVTKEPATACALRITQPVEVVKNLVLSFDYRAEIEEGFTGRYLGVSFYVDGKQWFWTSDEFSSRWRHAEVEIGRLKDDEYVLRPGIVFSRIQLYGRVSDRPDLGDRTRAKITVWFDNVRLSTGPRPSALSKISRDSYCNPPIFSWHEAAGEHTQRLQCSRSSDFAADSTITVDLDGNFHMPPEPIEPGTWYWRTWCEGALVEGWSDIEKLVVLPEAHRFTTPPVSLERLTALARPRLLEYAKIGQPPVTAERKKQLAASAEKLLKSGVAEHPGPHVPGDPRWPTWIDWYGKVAGKITGGTGRRLQTIAQYAMLTGDPQVVEWTKQLALEACKWDPEGGSAMSRGDIGAHHLLRGLNWCYDACRDHMTEAERETLRKIIIQRTGQFWRRLNPFTHGEANNHAWLQALGVAEAGLVLAGEHPQAVQWAEYVRELYLGRFLCCLGYQGDNNEGISYWGYGLGFIIDYADMMKAICGIDLYGHPWLSQTARFPMYCAPPGGWAVSFADTGMPNHGVRGPAQTAQVGALAVRTRDPCALWYSGAREPVDGLEPRPPLDLPQSIHYRHIGVAIFNTSLEDGAENVAVAMHSGRYQAGHQHPDQNSFVIHAYGEKLAIDGGYYDWYGSPHFKAYSMQTLAHNTLLVDGQGQAACTEGADGRVTAFMDSPGYGYVGGDASDPEIYGGRLQRFDRKLLFIKPGFVLVHDVVEAVRPAKLDWLLHAIVPIQTDLQRKSFDAVCERAALHGRFLSPEDMKLEVSTGFPVEPVNRYSTEPVPRDQYFPEWRLTATSAGSVKSVEFLAGMQVRRLADPAEPVGEIGSIDAENAHGVEIRSGERRHLVLFRRTGCTGPIQCRELASDGDVVAAELDGQGKIRRALALQATYLKHGQASLWQNASRGDWTMPD
;
A
#
# COMPACT_ATOMS: atom_id res chain seq x y z
N MET A 1 -12.39 3.55 -59.74
CA MET A 1 -13.09 4.56 -60.58
C MET A 1 -13.60 3.89 -61.86
N PRO A 2 -14.73 4.29 -62.47
CA PRO A 2 -16.06 4.19 -61.83
C PRO A 2 -17.21 3.81 -62.80
N ARG A 3 -18.38 3.41 -62.24
CA ARG A 3 -19.79 3.71 -62.62
C ARG A 3 -20.71 2.64 -62.00
N SER A 4 -21.75 2.93 -61.22
CA SER A 4 -23.00 3.70 -61.51
C SER A 4 -23.90 2.93 -62.50
N CYS A 5 -25.21 2.77 -62.33
CA CYS A 5 -26.31 3.53 -61.67
C CYS A 5 -27.30 2.54 -60.99
N CYS A 6 -28.48 2.80 -60.37
CA CYS A 6 -29.27 3.88 -59.69
C CYS A 6 -30.62 3.18 -59.30
N THR A 7 -31.62 3.63 -58.51
CA THR A 7 -32.03 4.69 -57.53
C THR A 7 -33.31 4.12 -56.84
N ILE A 8 -34.22 4.72 -56.05
CA ILE A 8 -34.65 6.05 -55.54
C ILE A 8 -35.49 5.74 -54.24
N SER A 9 -35.87 6.56 -53.26
CA SER A 9 -35.89 8.02 -52.96
C SER A 9 -34.92 8.32 -51.76
N ALA A 10 -34.90 9.39 -50.94
CA ALA A 10 -35.75 10.55 -50.57
C ALA A 10 -37.01 10.26 -49.69
N LEU A 11 -37.35 11.02 -48.64
CA LEU A 11 -36.80 12.27 -48.08
C LEU A 11 -37.11 12.32 -46.56
N TRP A 12 -36.28 13.01 -45.75
CA TRP A 12 -36.66 13.96 -44.66
C TRP A 12 -35.38 14.36 -43.89
N LEU A 13 -34.85 15.55 -44.16
CA LEU A 13 -33.92 16.21 -43.23
C LEU A 13 -34.74 17.09 -42.28
N ALA A 14 -34.55 16.92 -40.98
CA ALA A 14 -34.98 17.87 -39.96
C ALA A 14 -33.75 18.44 -39.26
N VAL A 15 -33.59 19.76 -39.27
CA VAL A 15 -32.47 20.44 -38.61
C VAL A 15 -32.76 20.56 -37.13
N MET A 16 -32.09 19.76 -36.29
CA MET A 16 -31.96 20.07 -34.86
C MET A 16 -30.78 21.02 -34.65
N SER A 17 -31.02 22.28 -35.02
CA SER A 17 -30.25 23.42 -34.54
C SER A 17 -30.37 23.52 -33.02
N SER A 18 -29.27 23.84 -32.36
CA SER A 18 -29.15 24.31 -30.98
C SER A 18 -30.43 24.91 -30.38
N LEU A 19 -31.21 24.08 -29.68
CA LEU A 19 -32.14 24.56 -28.67
C LEU A 19 -31.34 24.79 -27.38
N PRO A 20 -31.54 25.91 -26.66
CA PRO A 20 -31.09 25.96 -25.27
C PRO A 20 -31.80 24.83 -24.51
N ALA A 21 -31.10 24.17 -23.59
CA ALA A 21 -31.71 23.14 -22.76
C ALA A 21 -32.90 23.75 -22.01
N CYS A 22 -34.11 23.32 -22.36
CA CYS A 22 -35.31 23.71 -21.66
C CYS A 22 -35.24 23.04 -20.28
N VAL A 23 -34.74 23.77 -19.29
CA VAL A 23 -34.72 23.32 -17.89
C VAL A 23 -36.18 23.16 -17.46
N VAL A 24 -36.68 21.93 -17.55
CA VAL A 24 -37.93 21.53 -16.90
C VAL A 24 -37.72 21.81 -15.42
N SER A 25 -38.43 22.80 -14.89
CA SER A 25 -38.25 23.23 -13.50
C SER A 25 -38.49 22.05 -12.57
N ALA A 26 -37.50 21.73 -11.73
CA ALA A 26 -37.60 20.63 -10.80
C ALA A 26 -38.85 20.80 -9.93
N ALA A 27 -39.66 19.75 -9.79
CA ALA A 27 -40.87 19.82 -8.99
C ALA A 27 -40.49 19.68 -7.52
N ASP A 28 -40.65 20.75 -6.73
CA ASP A 28 -40.48 20.72 -5.28
C ASP A 28 -41.58 19.83 -4.66
N LEU A 29 -41.19 18.66 -4.16
CA LEU A 29 -42.04 17.78 -3.34
C LEU A 29 -42.11 18.26 -1.89
N LEU A 30 -41.05 18.94 -1.43
CA LEU A 30 -40.98 19.64 -0.15
C LEU A 30 -40.05 20.85 -0.30
N LYS A 31 -40.39 21.97 0.32
CA LYS A 31 -39.50 23.13 0.48
C LYS A 31 -39.71 23.77 1.85
N ILE A 32 -38.62 24.01 2.57
CA ILE A 32 -38.60 24.66 3.89
C ILE A 32 -37.44 25.66 3.89
N ASP A 33 -37.77 26.93 3.68
CA ASP A 33 -36.82 28.06 3.58
C ASP A 33 -36.86 29.00 4.79
N PHE A 34 -37.67 28.69 5.81
CA PHE A 34 -37.87 29.48 7.04
C PHE A 34 -38.24 30.97 6.84
N GLU A 35 -38.55 31.39 5.61
CA GLU A 35 -38.84 32.78 5.24
C GLU A 35 -40.32 33.18 5.33
N GLY A 36 -41.20 32.26 5.74
CA GLY A 36 -42.58 32.60 6.07
C GLY A 36 -42.68 33.32 7.41
N SER A 37 -42.21 32.68 8.47
CA SER A 37 -42.51 33.06 9.86
C SER A 37 -41.39 32.66 10.83
N THR A 38 -41.30 33.36 11.97
CA THR A 38 -40.46 32.93 13.12
C THR A 38 -41.18 31.95 14.05
N ASP A 39 -42.49 31.73 13.86
CA ASP A 39 -43.29 30.76 14.60
C ASP A 39 -43.04 29.34 14.07
N LEU A 40 -42.32 28.55 14.88
CA LEU A 40 -41.97 27.16 14.59
C LEU A 40 -43.19 26.25 14.36
N ALA A 41 -44.38 26.59 14.89
CA ALA A 41 -45.58 25.76 14.72
C ALA A 41 -46.14 25.77 13.28
N GLN A 42 -45.68 26.69 12.43
CA GLN A 42 -46.12 26.81 11.03
C GLN A 42 -45.38 25.83 10.11
N TYR A 43 -44.22 25.31 10.54
CA TYR A 43 -43.40 24.35 9.79
C TYR A 43 -43.80 22.92 10.15
N GLN A 44 -44.88 22.45 9.53
CA GLN A 44 -45.36 21.07 9.69
C GLN A 44 -44.44 20.07 8.96
N GLY A 45 -44.51 18.79 9.35
CA GLY A 45 -43.71 17.73 8.72
C GLY A 45 -42.24 17.68 9.14
N ILE A 46 -41.82 18.48 10.14
CA ILE A 46 -40.50 18.40 10.77
C ILE A 46 -40.56 18.19 12.29
N ASP A 47 -39.50 17.61 12.85
CA ASP A 47 -39.26 17.44 14.29
C ASP A 47 -37.80 17.79 14.64
N PHE A 48 -37.61 18.38 15.82
CA PHE A 48 -36.33 18.76 16.41
C PHE A 48 -36.21 18.30 17.87
N SER A 49 -36.96 17.27 18.28
CA SER A 49 -36.92 16.71 19.63
C SER A 49 -35.50 16.29 20.04
N GLY A 50 -35.02 16.87 21.16
CA GLY A 50 -33.63 16.79 21.63
C GLY A 50 -32.87 18.12 21.53
N ALA A 51 -33.29 19.02 20.63
CA ALA A 51 -32.75 20.37 20.49
C ALA A 51 -33.70 21.45 21.05
N ALA A 52 -33.14 22.58 21.46
CA ALA A 52 -33.83 23.87 21.46
C ALA A 52 -33.76 24.44 20.03
N ALA A 53 -34.88 24.94 19.53
CA ALA A 53 -35.02 25.44 18.17
C ALA A 53 -35.39 26.93 18.19
N GLU A 54 -34.88 27.68 17.23
CA GLU A 54 -35.04 29.12 17.08
C GLU A 54 -34.93 29.49 15.59
N ILE A 55 -35.78 30.39 15.07
CA ILE A 55 -35.61 30.94 13.71
C ILE A 55 -34.98 32.32 13.84
N ILE A 56 -33.83 32.52 13.21
CA ILE A 56 -33.01 33.74 13.36
C ILE A 56 -32.57 34.33 12.02
N GLU A 57 -32.30 35.64 12.02
CA GLU A 57 -31.72 36.36 10.87
C GLU A 57 -30.21 36.06 10.75
N ALA A 58 -29.87 34.87 10.25
CA ALA A 58 -28.47 34.43 10.10
C ALA A 58 -28.24 33.45 8.94
N ALA A 59 -29.13 33.47 7.94
CA ALA A 59 -29.09 32.68 6.70
C ALA A 59 -27.81 32.91 5.86
N PRO A 60 -27.57 32.13 4.77
CA PRO A 60 -26.47 32.36 3.84
C PRO A 60 -26.36 33.82 3.38
N GLU A 61 -25.12 34.27 3.12
CA GLU A 61 -24.76 35.68 2.83
C GLU A 61 -25.19 36.72 3.90
N GLY A 62 -25.79 36.32 5.03
CA GLY A 62 -26.32 37.26 6.03
C GLY A 62 -27.61 37.95 5.58
N LYS A 63 -28.37 37.35 4.66
CA LYS A 63 -29.67 37.85 4.18
C LYS A 63 -30.72 36.77 4.41
N GLY A 64 -31.71 37.05 5.25
CA GLY A 64 -32.81 36.13 5.47
C GLY A 64 -32.74 35.32 6.76
N ARG A 65 -33.66 34.37 6.89
CA ARG A 65 -33.95 33.62 8.12
C ARG A 65 -33.63 32.14 8.00
N CYS A 66 -33.02 31.56 9.04
CA CYS A 66 -32.67 30.14 9.08
C CYS A 66 -33.06 29.50 10.42
N LEU A 67 -33.22 28.17 10.43
CA LEU A 67 -33.46 27.39 11.63
C LEU A 67 -32.16 27.10 12.35
N LYS A 68 -32.02 27.56 13.59
CA LYS A 68 -30.94 27.24 14.52
C LYS A 68 -31.40 26.17 15.51
N LEU A 69 -30.63 25.09 15.63
CA LEU A 69 -30.85 23.99 16.56
C LEU A 69 -29.65 23.84 17.51
N VAL A 70 -29.88 23.94 18.82
CA VAL A 70 -28.87 23.73 19.88
C VAL A 70 -29.25 22.50 20.71
N THR A 71 -28.34 21.56 20.92
CA THR A 71 -28.59 20.41 21.84
C THR A 71 -28.96 20.91 23.25
N LYS A 72 -30.08 20.44 23.82
CA LYS A 72 -30.52 20.88 25.17
C LYS A 72 -29.53 20.52 26.28
N GLU A 73 -28.92 19.35 26.14
CA GLU A 73 -27.86 18.80 27.00
C GLU A 73 -26.73 18.27 26.10
N PRO A 74 -25.48 18.13 26.58
CA PRO A 74 -24.40 17.56 25.78
C PRO A 74 -24.78 16.20 25.20
N ALA A 75 -24.65 16.05 23.88
CA ALA A 75 -25.17 14.90 23.12
C ALA A 75 -24.16 14.42 22.07
N THR A 76 -24.41 13.23 21.51
CA THR A 76 -23.63 12.69 20.40
C THR A 76 -23.97 13.37 19.07
N ALA A 77 -25.16 13.96 18.95
CA ALA A 77 -25.63 14.66 17.74
C ALA A 77 -26.69 15.74 18.04
N CYS A 78 -26.79 16.74 17.16
CA CYS A 78 -27.90 17.69 17.07
C CYS A 78 -28.63 17.48 15.74
N ALA A 79 -29.97 17.32 15.74
CA ALA A 79 -30.69 16.78 14.59
C ALA A 79 -32.00 17.53 14.23
N LEU A 80 -32.18 17.78 12.93
CA LEU A 80 -33.45 18.07 12.29
C LEU A 80 -34.00 16.77 11.66
N ARG A 81 -35.30 16.51 11.78
CA ARG A 81 -35.96 15.34 11.19
C ARG A 81 -37.11 15.79 10.30
N ILE A 82 -37.12 15.35 9.05
CA ILE A 82 -38.29 15.39 8.18
C ILE A 82 -39.12 14.15 8.51
N THR A 83 -40.34 14.35 8.99
CA THR A 83 -41.27 13.31 9.47
C THR A 83 -42.46 13.08 8.54
N GLN A 84 -42.62 13.93 7.52
CA GLN A 84 -43.50 13.64 6.39
C GLN A 84 -42.95 12.43 5.59
N PRO A 85 -43.78 11.46 5.20
CA PRO A 85 -43.36 10.36 4.34
C PRO A 85 -42.89 10.84 2.97
N VAL A 86 -41.76 10.32 2.48
CA VAL A 86 -41.17 10.67 1.18
C VAL A 86 -41.06 9.42 0.32
N GLU A 87 -41.78 9.38 -0.81
CA GLU A 87 -41.67 8.29 -1.78
C GLU A 87 -40.42 8.46 -2.65
N VAL A 88 -39.65 7.39 -2.81
CA VAL A 88 -38.47 7.32 -3.67
C VAL A 88 -38.91 7.25 -5.13
N VAL A 89 -38.54 8.26 -5.91
CA VAL A 89 -38.85 8.41 -7.34
C VAL A 89 -37.58 8.71 -8.15
N LYS A 90 -37.63 8.52 -9.48
CA LYS A 90 -36.48 8.78 -10.38
C LYS A 90 -36.04 10.25 -10.26
N ASN A 91 -34.73 10.48 -10.18
CA ASN A 91 -34.12 11.81 -10.03
C ASN A 91 -34.58 12.63 -8.81
N LEU A 92 -34.93 11.95 -7.70
CA LEU A 92 -35.18 12.62 -6.42
C LEU A 92 -33.86 13.12 -5.80
N VAL A 93 -33.80 14.42 -5.48
CA VAL A 93 -32.67 15.08 -4.83
C VAL A 93 -33.16 15.75 -3.54
N LEU A 94 -32.40 15.58 -2.46
CA LEU A 94 -32.50 16.35 -1.24
C LEU A 94 -31.42 17.43 -1.27
N SER A 95 -31.76 18.71 -1.22
CA SER A 95 -30.80 19.80 -1.06
C SER A 95 -31.10 20.66 0.16
N PHE A 96 -30.05 21.24 0.77
CA PHE A 96 -30.16 22.14 1.91
C PHE A 96 -28.88 22.96 2.08
N ASP A 97 -29.03 24.15 2.66
CA ASP A 97 -27.92 24.92 3.20
C ASP A 97 -27.73 24.59 4.69
N TYR A 98 -26.48 24.54 5.15
CA TYR A 98 -26.18 24.35 6.57
C TYR A 98 -24.87 25.01 7.04
N ARG A 99 -24.74 25.13 8.35
CA ARG A 99 -23.44 25.23 9.06
C ARG A 99 -23.56 24.59 10.44
N ALA A 100 -22.45 24.21 11.05
CA ALA A 100 -22.41 23.58 12.37
C ALA A 100 -21.23 24.08 13.22
N GLU A 101 -21.47 24.24 14.52
CA GLU A 101 -20.50 24.63 15.54
C GLU A 101 -20.58 23.65 16.72
N ILE A 102 -19.48 23.49 17.45
CA ILE A 102 -19.37 22.58 18.59
C ILE A 102 -18.68 23.28 19.76
N GLU A 103 -19.01 22.83 20.98
CA GLU A 103 -18.42 23.28 22.24
C GLU A 103 -16.88 23.22 22.24
N GLU A 104 -16.25 24.19 22.89
CA GLU A 104 -14.79 24.32 22.93
C GLU A 104 -14.13 23.08 23.55
N GLY A 105 -13.00 22.64 22.97
CA GLY A 105 -12.31 21.41 23.37
C GLY A 105 -12.86 20.11 22.73
N PHE A 106 -13.90 20.19 21.91
CA PHE A 106 -14.41 19.08 21.10
C PHE A 106 -14.15 19.28 19.60
N THR A 107 -14.43 18.25 18.79
CA THR A 107 -14.29 18.29 17.34
C THR A 107 -15.53 17.68 16.69
N GLY A 108 -16.14 18.39 15.74
CA GLY A 108 -17.23 17.86 14.92
C GLY A 108 -16.70 16.82 13.92
N ARG A 109 -17.47 15.75 13.67
CA ARG A 109 -17.07 14.63 12.81
C ARG A 109 -17.55 14.82 11.38
N TYR A 110 -18.83 15.09 11.23
CA TYR A 110 -19.54 15.28 9.96
C TYR A 110 -20.92 15.90 10.20
N LEU A 111 -21.58 16.36 9.13
CA LEU A 111 -23.03 16.50 9.08
C LEU A 111 -23.63 15.27 8.37
N GLY A 112 -24.33 14.42 9.11
CA GLY A 112 -24.91 13.17 8.62
C GLY A 112 -26.35 13.33 8.13
N VAL A 113 -26.74 12.46 7.19
CA VAL A 113 -28.08 12.36 6.62
C VAL A 113 -28.51 10.90 6.68
N SER A 114 -29.43 10.56 7.61
CA SER A 114 -29.98 9.21 7.77
C SER A 114 -31.37 9.10 7.14
N PHE A 115 -31.60 8.03 6.38
CA PHE A 115 -32.89 7.69 5.78
C PHE A 115 -33.48 6.46 6.47
N TYR A 116 -34.76 6.53 6.86
CA TYR A 116 -35.45 5.48 7.59
C TYR A 116 -36.65 4.95 6.81
N VAL A 117 -36.82 3.63 6.79
CA VAL A 117 -38.01 2.92 6.28
C VAL A 117 -38.59 2.12 7.44
N ASP A 118 -39.89 2.23 7.68
CA ASP A 118 -40.59 1.64 8.83
C ASP A 118 -39.88 1.86 10.18
N GLY A 119 -39.24 3.01 10.33
CA GLY A 119 -38.46 3.39 11.53
C GLY A 119 -37.07 2.76 11.66
N LYS A 120 -36.70 1.74 10.89
CA LYS A 120 -35.31 1.22 10.81
C LYS A 120 -34.48 2.13 9.90
N GLN A 121 -33.23 2.42 10.26
CA GLN A 121 -32.33 3.14 9.34
C GLN A 121 -31.97 2.19 8.20
N TRP A 122 -32.14 2.64 6.95
CA TRP A 122 -31.82 1.85 5.76
C TRP A 122 -30.66 2.44 4.94
N PHE A 123 -30.49 3.77 4.93
CA PHE A 123 -29.40 4.41 4.19
C PHE A 123 -28.81 5.56 4.99
N TRP A 124 -27.55 5.89 4.70
CA TRP A 124 -26.83 6.98 5.33
C TRP A 124 -25.81 7.62 4.38
N THR A 125 -25.60 8.93 4.52
CA THR A 125 -24.49 9.68 3.88
C THR A 125 -24.12 10.88 4.75
N SER A 126 -23.09 11.65 4.38
CA SER A 126 -22.66 12.84 5.13
C SER A 126 -21.87 13.85 4.32
N ASP A 127 -21.92 15.13 4.73
CA ASP A 127 -20.99 16.18 4.32
C ASP A 127 -20.10 16.66 5.50
N GLU A 128 -19.12 17.50 5.20
CA GLU A 128 -18.10 18.08 6.09
C GLU A 128 -18.70 18.80 7.32
N PHE A 129 -18.19 18.58 8.54
CA PHE A 129 -18.59 19.43 9.68
C PHE A 129 -17.91 20.80 9.53
N SER A 130 -18.68 21.87 9.30
CA SER A 130 -18.13 23.19 8.96
C SER A 130 -18.89 24.33 9.62
N SER A 131 -18.17 25.28 10.22
CA SER A 131 -18.73 26.51 10.81
C SER A 131 -19.08 27.59 9.77
N ARG A 132 -18.66 27.38 8.51
CA ARG A 132 -19.05 28.21 7.37
C ARG A 132 -20.33 27.65 6.75
N TRP A 133 -21.17 28.53 6.20
CA TRP A 133 -22.31 28.11 5.38
C TRP A 133 -21.83 27.29 4.17
N ARG A 134 -22.52 26.17 3.94
CA ARG A 134 -22.32 25.23 2.82
C ARG A 134 -23.67 24.86 2.22
N HIS A 135 -23.68 24.63 0.92
CA HIS A 135 -24.78 23.96 0.23
C HIS A 135 -24.45 22.46 0.10
N ALA A 136 -25.40 21.59 0.40
CA ALA A 136 -25.28 20.15 0.22
C ALA A 136 -26.44 19.61 -0.62
N GLU A 137 -26.11 18.70 -1.54
CA GLU A 137 -27.08 17.94 -2.34
C GLU A 137 -26.86 16.43 -2.12
N VAL A 138 -27.95 15.69 -1.94
CA VAL A 138 -27.97 14.23 -1.83
C VAL A 138 -28.91 13.70 -2.90
N GLU A 139 -28.32 13.17 -3.96
CA GLU A 139 -29.01 12.47 -5.05
C GLU A 139 -29.50 11.11 -4.54
N ILE A 140 -30.76 11.05 -4.10
CA ILE A 140 -31.30 9.91 -3.33
C ILE A 140 -31.19 8.60 -4.11
N GLY A 141 -31.36 8.64 -5.43
CA GLY A 141 -31.19 7.48 -6.31
C GLY A 141 -29.79 6.84 -6.34
N ARG A 142 -28.76 7.50 -5.76
CA ARG A 142 -27.39 6.97 -5.63
C ARG A 142 -27.01 6.52 -4.20
N LEU A 143 -27.95 6.54 -3.25
CA LEU A 143 -27.74 5.98 -1.90
C LEU A 143 -27.51 4.46 -1.95
N LYS A 144 -26.73 3.96 -0.99
CA LYS A 144 -26.29 2.55 -0.90
C LYS A 144 -26.28 2.08 0.55
N ASP A 145 -26.43 0.78 0.74
CA ASP A 145 -26.26 0.04 1.99
C ASP A 145 -25.94 -1.43 1.68
N ASP A 146 -25.37 -2.18 2.62
CA ASP A 146 -25.02 -3.60 2.45
C ASP A 146 -26.21 -4.56 2.71
N GLU A 147 -27.22 -4.14 3.48
CA GLU A 147 -28.44 -4.90 3.82
C GLU A 147 -29.63 -4.50 2.92
N TYR A 148 -29.70 -3.26 2.42
CA TYR A 148 -30.88 -2.73 1.69
C TYR A 148 -30.62 -2.33 0.24
N VAL A 149 -31.54 -2.76 -0.63
CA VAL A 149 -31.59 -2.35 -2.06
C VAL A 149 -32.66 -1.27 -2.25
N LEU A 150 -32.21 -0.05 -2.58
CA LEU A 150 -33.07 1.06 -2.98
C LEU A 150 -33.78 0.76 -4.31
N ARG A 151 -35.04 1.20 -4.44
CA ARG A 151 -35.87 1.07 -5.65
C ARG A 151 -37.03 2.08 -5.60
N PRO A 152 -37.66 2.42 -6.74
CA PRO A 152 -38.84 3.27 -6.75
C PRO A 152 -39.97 2.71 -5.88
N GLY A 153 -40.78 3.59 -5.29
CA GLY A 153 -41.90 3.21 -4.42
C GLY A 153 -41.52 2.75 -3.01
N ILE A 154 -40.23 2.77 -2.64
CA ILE A 154 -39.84 2.79 -1.21
C ILE A 154 -40.31 4.11 -0.61
N VAL A 155 -40.92 4.07 0.57
CA VAL A 155 -41.30 5.28 1.31
C VAL A 155 -40.37 5.45 2.50
N PHE A 156 -39.62 6.56 2.55
CA PHE A 156 -38.91 6.95 3.74
C PHE A 156 -39.90 7.48 4.79
N SER A 157 -40.01 6.78 5.91
CA SER A 157 -40.83 7.19 7.06
C SER A 157 -40.21 8.35 7.84
N ARG A 158 -38.93 8.63 7.63
CA ARG A 158 -38.19 9.78 8.17
C ARG A 158 -36.89 10.00 7.39
N ILE A 159 -36.49 11.26 7.23
CA ILE A 159 -35.12 11.68 6.90
C ILE A 159 -34.58 12.49 8.08
N GLN A 160 -33.31 12.32 8.46
CA GLN A 160 -32.69 13.06 9.58
C GLN A 160 -31.37 13.69 9.17
N LEU A 161 -31.29 15.02 9.24
CA LEU A 161 -30.06 15.81 9.04
C LEU A 161 -29.46 16.12 10.41
N TYR A 162 -28.17 15.85 10.64
CA TYR A 162 -27.59 16.03 11.99
C TYR A 162 -26.08 16.32 12.03
N GLY A 163 -25.68 17.27 12.88
CA GLY A 163 -24.27 17.47 13.23
C GLY A 163 -23.83 16.42 14.26
N ARG A 164 -22.66 15.80 14.05
CA ARG A 164 -22.10 14.72 14.90
C ARG A 164 -20.80 15.16 15.58
N VAL A 165 -20.56 14.75 16.84
CA VAL A 165 -19.25 14.86 17.51
C VAL A 165 -18.34 13.66 17.20
N SER A 166 -17.04 13.89 17.12
CA SER A 166 -16.02 12.85 16.87
C SER A 166 -15.85 11.91 18.06
N ASP A 167 -15.81 10.61 17.75
CA ASP A 167 -15.54 9.56 18.71
C ASP A 167 -14.00 9.42 18.87
N ARG A 168 -13.44 9.98 19.95
CA ARG A 168 -11.99 10.12 20.20
C ARG A 168 -11.53 9.22 21.36
N PRO A 169 -10.84 8.09 21.12
CA PRO A 169 -10.40 7.17 22.19
C PRO A 169 -9.45 7.81 23.21
N ASP A 170 -8.67 8.80 22.79
CA ASP A 170 -7.71 9.56 23.60
C ASP A 170 -8.36 10.58 24.56
N LEU A 171 -9.65 10.90 24.40
CA LEU A 171 -10.36 11.85 25.26
C LEU A 171 -11.13 11.18 26.42
N GLY A 172 -11.17 9.85 26.49
CA GLY A 172 -11.99 9.08 27.44
C GLY A 172 -13.48 9.11 27.08
N ASP A 173 -14.36 9.06 28.08
CA ASP A 173 -15.84 9.00 27.89
C ASP A 173 -16.47 10.25 27.23
N ARG A 174 -15.67 11.21 26.78
CA ARG A 174 -16.08 12.51 26.19
C ARG A 174 -16.56 12.38 24.74
N THR A 175 -17.59 11.56 24.53
CA THR A 175 -18.30 11.35 23.26
C THR A 175 -19.57 12.22 23.11
N ARG A 176 -19.74 13.22 24.00
CA ARG A 176 -20.93 14.08 24.08
C ARG A 176 -20.52 15.53 24.32
N ALA A 177 -21.05 16.45 23.51
CA ALA A 177 -20.76 17.88 23.55
C ALA A 177 -22.03 18.69 23.30
N LYS A 178 -22.04 19.99 23.62
CA LYS A 178 -23.04 20.89 23.02
C LYS A 178 -22.71 21.11 21.55
N ILE A 179 -23.72 20.91 20.71
CA ILE A 179 -23.63 21.03 19.26
C ILE A 179 -24.71 22.01 18.80
N THR A 180 -24.32 23.00 17.98
CA THR A 180 -25.26 23.90 17.29
C THR A 180 -25.21 23.63 15.81
N VAL A 181 -26.37 23.53 15.16
CA VAL A 181 -26.49 23.37 13.71
C VAL A 181 -27.51 24.38 13.20
N TRP A 182 -27.21 25.01 12.07
CA TRP A 182 -28.13 25.86 11.35
C TRP A 182 -28.51 25.15 10.05
N PHE A 183 -29.79 25.23 9.68
CA PHE A 183 -30.34 24.70 8.44
C PHE A 183 -31.17 25.77 7.73
N ASP A 184 -31.09 25.77 6.40
CA ASP A 184 -31.87 26.64 5.53
C ASP A 184 -32.13 25.96 4.17
N ASN A 185 -33.08 26.45 3.39
CA ASN A 185 -33.46 25.99 2.04
C ASN A 185 -33.65 24.46 1.90
N VAL A 186 -34.12 23.78 2.95
CA VAL A 186 -34.28 22.31 2.96
C VAL A 186 -35.37 21.91 1.98
N ARG A 187 -34.98 21.21 0.92
CA ARG A 187 -35.80 20.93 -0.26
C ARG A 187 -35.69 19.46 -0.67
N LEU A 188 -36.81 18.87 -1.05
CA LEU A 188 -36.85 17.64 -1.84
C LEU A 188 -37.45 17.99 -3.20
N SER A 189 -36.73 17.73 -4.29
CA SER A 189 -37.21 18.02 -5.64
C SER A 189 -36.85 16.91 -6.62
N THR A 190 -37.55 16.86 -7.76
CA THR A 190 -37.26 15.91 -8.83
C THR A 190 -36.69 16.63 -10.06
N GLY A 191 -35.47 16.26 -10.48
CA GLY A 191 -34.84 16.85 -11.65
C GLY A 191 -33.38 16.42 -11.86
N PRO A 192 -32.82 16.62 -13.06
CA PRO A 192 -31.42 16.31 -13.34
C PRO A 192 -30.50 17.26 -12.57
N ARG A 193 -29.65 16.71 -11.70
CA ARG A 193 -28.65 17.47 -10.94
C ARG A 193 -27.47 17.86 -11.85
N PRO A 194 -26.96 19.11 -11.81
CA PRO A 194 -25.72 19.46 -12.50
C PRO A 194 -24.52 18.73 -11.91
N SER A 195 -23.57 18.29 -12.75
CA SER A 195 -22.29 17.77 -12.27
C SER A 195 -21.50 18.86 -11.53
N ALA A 196 -21.19 18.68 -10.25
CA ALA A 196 -20.22 19.53 -9.56
C ALA A 196 -18.80 19.02 -9.81
N LEU A 197 -17.79 19.90 -9.68
CA LEU A 197 -16.39 19.45 -9.61
C LEU A 197 -16.09 18.98 -8.18
N SER A 198 -15.88 17.67 -8.01
CA SER A 198 -15.58 17.08 -6.72
C SER A 198 -14.16 17.46 -6.23
N LYS A 199 -13.91 17.27 -4.92
CA LYS A 199 -12.56 17.33 -4.34
C LYS A 199 -11.73 16.07 -4.64
N ILE A 200 -12.31 15.03 -5.27
CA ILE A 200 -11.65 13.73 -5.48
C ILE A 200 -10.65 13.88 -6.63
N SER A 201 -9.38 13.57 -6.33
CA SER A 201 -8.28 13.53 -7.29
C SER A 201 -7.47 12.26 -7.05
N ARG A 202 -7.27 11.44 -8.09
CA ARG A 202 -6.39 10.27 -8.03
C ARG A 202 -5.19 10.47 -8.96
N ASP A 203 -4.00 10.13 -8.50
CA ASP A 203 -2.84 10.00 -9.38
C ASP A 203 -2.84 8.59 -10.03
N SER A 204 -2.33 8.47 -11.25
CA SER A 204 -2.25 7.22 -11.99
C SER A 204 -0.81 6.89 -12.34
N TYR A 205 -0.32 5.81 -11.72
CA TYR A 205 0.98 5.21 -12.03
C TYR A 205 0.96 4.38 -13.32
N CYS A 206 -0.20 4.18 -13.96
CA CYS A 206 -0.34 3.53 -15.28
C CYS A 206 -0.93 4.47 -16.33
N ASN A 207 -0.57 4.23 -17.59
CA ASN A 207 -1.07 4.90 -18.77
C ASN A 207 -1.17 3.91 -19.95
N PRO A 208 -2.37 3.50 -20.40
CA PRO A 208 -3.68 4.08 -20.11
C PRO A 208 -4.18 3.82 -18.68
N PRO A 209 -4.88 4.79 -18.06
CA PRO A 209 -5.44 4.62 -16.72
C PRO A 209 -6.78 3.85 -16.75
N ILE A 210 -7.07 3.08 -15.70
CA ILE A 210 -8.41 2.52 -15.48
C ILE A 210 -9.34 3.51 -14.75
N PHE A 211 -10.51 3.74 -15.35
CA PHE A 211 -11.69 4.40 -14.78
C PHE A 211 -12.63 3.34 -14.21
N SER A 212 -13.22 3.59 -13.05
CA SER A 212 -14.03 2.59 -12.32
C SER A 212 -15.01 3.30 -11.37
N TRP A 213 -16.30 3.07 -11.52
CA TRP A 213 -17.37 3.71 -10.75
C TRP A 213 -18.35 2.66 -10.21
N HIS A 214 -19.35 3.06 -9.42
CA HIS A 214 -20.38 2.12 -8.99
C HIS A 214 -21.41 1.89 -10.10
N GLU A 215 -21.65 0.62 -10.41
CA GLU A 215 -22.76 0.14 -11.25
C GLU A 215 -24.13 0.59 -10.67
N ALA A 216 -25.12 0.82 -11.52
CA ALA A 216 -26.47 1.20 -11.08
C ALA A 216 -27.35 -0.03 -10.81
N ALA A 217 -28.36 0.14 -9.97
CA ALA A 217 -29.24 -0.97 -9.58
C ALA A 217 -30.29 -1.29 -10.66
N GLY A 218 -30.26 -2.53 -11.16
CA GLY A 218 -31.20 -3.05 -12.15
C GLY A 218 -30.73 -2.84 -13.59
N GLU A 219 -31.65 -2.95 -14.56
CA GLU A 219 -31.37 -2.59 -15.96
C GLU A 219 -31.06 -1.10 -16.06
N HIS A 220 -29.94 -0.77 -16.72
CA HIS A 220 -29.45 0.58 -16.90
C HIS A 220 -28.61 0.68 -18.17
N THR A 221 -28.43 1.90 -18.67
CA THR A 221 -27.42 2.24 -19.68
C THR A 221 -26.41 3.19 -19.06
N GLN A 222 -25.12 3.09 -19.42
CA GLN A 222 -24.08 3.94 -18.86
C GLN A 222 -23.03 4.37 -19.89
N ARG A 223 -22.41 5.52 -19.62
CA ARG A 223 -21.49 6.21 -20.51
C ARG A 223 -20.40 6.90 -19.71
N LEU A 224 -19.14 6.67 -20.08
CA LEU A 224 -17.99 7.42 -19.58
C LEU A 224 -17.76 8.68 -20.44
N GLN A 225 -17.45 9.78 -19.79
CA GLN A 225 -16.74 10.91 -20.41
C GLN A 225 -15.43 11.18 -19.68
N CYS A 226 -14.36 11.41 -20.44
CA CYS A 226 -13.11 11.95 -19.92
C CYS A 226 -12.57 13.06 -20.84
N SER A 227 -12.03 14.13 -20.25
CA SER A 227 -11.64 15.35 -20.96
C SER A 227 -10.41 16.01 -20.33
N ARG A 228 -9.71 16.86 -21.10
CA ARG A 228 -8.67 17.75 -20.57
C ARG A 228 -9.23 18.99 -19.87
N SER A 229 -10.54 19.23 -19.95
CA SER A 229 -11.24 20.37 -19.35
C SER A 229 -12.46 19.91 -18.55
N SER A 230 -12.74 20.57 -17.43
CA SER A 230 -13.90 20.26 -16.58
C SER A 230 -15.25 20.73 -17.16
N ASP A 231 -15.24 21.50 -18.24
CA ASP A 231 -16.45 21.88 -19.00
C ASP A 231 -16.89 20.80 -20.01
N PHE A 232 -16.04 19.82 -20.29
CA PHE A 232 -16.24 18.76 -21.29
C PHE A 232 -16.52 19.31 -22.70
N ALA A 233 -15.75 20.32 -23.13
CA ALA A 233 -15.74 20.79 -24.52
C ALA A 233 -15.52 19.64 -25.52
N ALA A 234 -16.28 19.64 -26.62
CA ALA A 234 -16.44 18.48 -27.50
C ALA A 234 -15.19 18.12 -28.33
N ASP A 235 -14.24 19.04 -28.47
CA ASP A 235 -12.95 18.86 -29.16
C ASP A 235 -11.88 18.18 -28.29
N SER A 236 -12.09 18.19 -26.97
CA SER A 236 -11.14 17.72 -25.95
C SER A 236 -11.70 16.59 -25.08
N THR A 237 -12.88 16.08 -25.42
CA THR A 237 -13.65 15.09 -24.63
C THR A 237 -13.83 13.78 -25.38
N ILE A 238 -13.33 12.69 -24.80
CA ILE A 238 -13.62 11.32 -25.21
C ILE A 238 -14.94 10.90 -24.54
N THR A 239 -15.83 10.26 -25.30
CA THR A 239 -17.10 9.70 -24.81
C THR A 239 -17.17 8.23 -25.21
N VAL A 240 -17.51 7.33 -24.27
CA VAL A 240 -17.60 5.88 -24.50
C VAL A 240 -18.90 5.36 -23.89
N ASP A 241 -19.74 4.72 -24.70
CA ASP A 241 -20.92 3.96 -24.24
C ASP A 241 -20.49 2.56 -23.82
N LEU A 242 -20.98 2.08 -22.67
CA LEU A 242 -20.45 0.90 -21.99
C LEU A 242 -21.57 0.09 -21.32
N ASP A 243 -21.50 -1.24 -21.42
CA ASP A 243 -22.36 -2.15 -20.65
C ASP A 243 -21.90 -2.30 -19.20
N GLY A 244 -20.60 -2.07 -18.92
CA GLY A 244 -19.98 -2.26 -17.61
C GLY A 244 -19.53 -0.97 -16.91
N ASN A 245 -19.30 -1.08 -15.60
CA ASN A 245 -19.01 0.04 -14.70
C ASN A 245 -17.50 0.40 -14.56
N PHE A 246 -16.70 0.03 -15.55
CA PHE A 246 -15.25 0.24 -15.61
C PHE A 246 -14.77 0.36 -17.06
N HIS A 247 -13.61 0.98 -17.26
CA HIS A 247 -12.96 1.10 -18.57
C HIS A 247 -11.49 1.50 -18.47
N MET A 248 -10.61 0.77 -19.16
CA MET A 248 -9.28 1.21 -19.56
C MET A 248 -9.29 1.57 -21.06
N PRO A 249 -8.88 2.80 -21.45
CA PRO A 249 -8.66 3.14 -22.85
C PRO A 249 -7.70 2.15 -23.52
N PRO A 250 -7.89 1.80 -24.81
CA PRO A 250 -7.06 0.79 -25.48
C PRO A 250 -5.61 1.24 -25.72
N GLU A 251 -5.36 2.55 -25.75
CA GLU A 251 -4.07 3.17 -26.04
C GLU A 251 -3.72 4.22 -24.96
N PRO A 252 -2.42 4.45 -24.66
CA PRO A 252 -2.00 5.49 -23.72
C PRO A 252 -2.47 6.89 -24.11
N ILE A 253 -2.83 7.69 -23.10
CA ILE A 253 -3.31 9.07 -23.25
C ILE A 253 -2.24 10.09 -22.79
N GLU A 254 -2.40 11.36 -23.15
CA GLU A 254 -1.43 12.40 -22.78
C GLU A 254 -1.34 12.60 -21.25
N PRO A 255 -0.13 12.65 -20.65
CA PRO A 255 0.05 12.89 -19.21
C PRO A 255 -0.53 14.21 -18.69
N GLY A 256 -0.63 14.33 -17.37
CA GLY A 256 -1.20 15.46 -16.65
C GLY A 256 -2.67 15.26 -16.25
N THR A 257 -3.36 16.37 -15.97
CA THR A 257 -4.73 16.34 -15.45
C THR A 257 -5.75 16.00 -16.54
N TRP A 258 -6.65 15.09 -16.18
CA TRP A 258 -7.89 14.74 -16.86
C TRP A 258 -9.06 14.90 -15.88
N TYR A 259 -10.22 15.22 -16.41
CA TYR A 259 -11.49 15.28 -15.70
C TYR A 259 -12.39 14.17 -16.25
N TRP A 260 -13.11 13.45 -15.39
CA TRP A 260 -14.01 12.39 -15.85
C TRP A 260 -15.32 12.38 -15.06
N ARG A 261 -16.38 11.86 -15.69
CA ARG A 261 -17.72 11.70 -15.13
C ARG A 261 -18.46 10.58 -15.86
N THR A 262 -19.49 10.02 -15.25
CA THR A 262 -20.31 8.97 -15.87
C THR A 262 -21.77 9.35 -15.92
N TRP A 263 -22.38 9.20 -17.10
CA TRP A 263 -23.81 9.29 -17.26
C TRP A 263 -24.41 7.91 -17.06
N CYS A 264 -25.57 7.86 -16.41
CA CYS A 264 -26.36 6.65 -16.27
C CYS A 264 -27.84 6.99 -16.46
N GLU A 265 -28.58 6.12 -17.13
CA GLU A 265 -30.03 6.04 -17.03
C GLU A 265 -30.45 4.66 -16.51
N GLY A 266 -31.32 4.64 -15.49
CA GLY A 266 -31.96 3.46 -14.93
C GLY A 266 -33.19 3.83 -14.10
N ALA A 267 -33.69 2.90 -13.28
CA ALA A 267 -34.95 3.07 -12.56
C ALA A 267 -34.99 4.23 -11.54
N LEU A 268 -33.83 4.64 -11.01
CA LEU A 268 -33.70 5.65 -9.94
C LEU A 268 -33.03 6.96 -10.39
N VAL A 269 -32.24 6.92 -11.46
CA VAL A 269 -31.33 7.99 -11.87
C VAL A 269 -31.32 8.11 -13.39
N GLU A 270 -31.28 9.34 -13.89
CA GLU A 270 -30.96 9.72 -15.27
C GLU A 270 -30.17 11.03 -15.23
N GLY A 271 -28.85 10.93 -15.43
CA GLY A 271 -27.96 12.08 -15.31
C GLY A 271 -26.50 11.73 -15.17
N TRP A 272 -25.66 12.76 -15.26
CA TRP A 272 -24.22 12.67 -15.02
C TRP A 272 -23.91 12.59 -13.52
N SER A 273 -22.84 11.89 -13.18
CA SER A 273 -22.18 12.01 -11.87
C SER A 273 -21.57 13.40 -11.68
N ASP A 274 -21.04 13.66 -10.50
CA ASP A 274 -20.02 14.69 -10.31
C ASP A 274 -18.76 14.37 -11.11
N ILE A 275 -17.93 15.40 -11.29
CA ILE A 275 -16.67 15.34 -12.02
C ILE A 275 -15.57 14.97 -11.03
N GLU A 276 -14.89 13.87 -11.30
CA GLU A 276 -13.68 13.44 -10.60
C GLU A 276 -12.42 13.86 -11.38
N LYS A 277 -11.34 14.12 -10.66
CA LYS A 277 -10.03 14.43 -11.24
C LYS A 277 -9.14 13.19 -11.27
N LEU A 278 -8.41 13.04 -12.37
CA LEU A 278 -7.36 12.04 -12.56
C LEU A 278 -6.08 12.74 -13.01
N VAL A 279 -4.92 12.35 -12.49
CA VAL A 279 -3.62 12.83 -12.96
C VAL A 279 -2.82 11.64 -13.49
N VAL A 280 -2.62 11.58 -14.80
CA VAL A 280 -1.72 10.58 -15.40
C VAL A 280 -0.29 11.09 -15.23
N LEU A 281 0.52 10.38 -14.44
CA LEU A 281 1.88 10.83 -14.12
C LEU A 281 2.79 10.80 -15.38
N PRO A 282 3.75 11.73 -15.53
CA PRO A 282 4.69 11.73 -16.67
C PRO A 282 5.46 10.42 -16.81
N GLU A 283 5.90 9.84 -15.68
CA GLU A 283 6.59 8.55 -15.59
C GLU A 283 5.67 7.32 -15.45
N ALA A 284 4.35 7.47 -15.63
CA ALA A 284 3.42 6.35 -15.53
C ALA A 284 3.80 5.20 -16.48
N HIS A 285 3.68 3.96 -15.99
CA HIS A 285 3.96 2.74 -16.75
C HIS A 285 3.11 2.69 -18.01
N ARG A 286 3.76 2.56 -19.17
CA ARG A 286 3.10 2.44 -20.48
C ARG A 286 3.09 0.98 -20.92
N PHE A 287 2.03 0.27 -20.59
CA PHE A 287 1.89 -1.16 -20.88
C PHE A 287 0.42 -1.53 -21.11
N THR A 288 0.11 -2.08 -22.28
CA THR A 288 -1.24 -2.51 -22.67
C THR A 288 -1.25 -3.98 -23.06
N THR A 289 -2.41 -4.62 -22.95
CA THR A 289 -2.65 -6.00 -23.42
C THR A 289 -4.02 -6.11 -24.08
N PRO A 290 -4.26 -7.13 -24.93
CA PRO A 290 -5.59 -7.40 -25.47
C PRO A 290 -6.62 -7.72 -24.37
N PRO A 291 -7.92 -7.43 -24.58
CA PRO A 291 -8.99 -7.81 -23.67
C PRO A 291 -9.24 -9.32 -23.65
N VAL A 292 -9.88 -9.82 -22.59
CA VAL A 292 -10.28 -11.22 -22.45
C VAL A 292 -11.40 -11.56 -23.43
N SER A 293 -11.11 -12.43 -24.40
CA SER A 293 -12.07 -12.85 -25.43
C SER A 293 -12.95 -14.02 -24.98
N LEU A 294 -14.28 -13.81 -24.94
CA LEU A 294 -15.27 -14.86 -24.73
C LEU A 294 -15.14 -15.97 -25.78
N GLU A 295 -15.02 -15.60 -27.06
CA GLU A 295 -14.90 -16.54 -28.19
C GLU A 295 -13.72 -17.51 -27.97
N ARG A 296 -12.53 -16.97 -27.64
CA ARG A 296 -11.35 -17.77 -27.32
C ARG A 296 -11.63 -18.73 -26.16
N LEU A 297 -12.23 -18.26 -25.07
CA LEU A 297 -12.49 -19.09 -23.89
C LEU A 297 -13.54 -20.18 -24.14
N THR A 298 -14.55 -19.93 -24.97
CA THR A 298 -15.54 -20.94 -25.37
C THR A 298 -15.01 -21.95 -26.39
N ALA A 299 -14.00 -21.58 -27.19
CA ALA A 299 -13.33 -22.48 -28.12
C ALA A 299 -12.30 -23.42 -27.44
N LEU A 300 -11.88 -23.13 -26.21
CA LEU A 300 -10.99 -24.01 -25.44
C LEU A 300 -11.75 -25.26 -24.95
N ALA A 301 -11.21 -26.44 -25.27
CA ALA A 301 -11.61 -27.70 -24.65
C ALA A 301 -11.36 -27.67 -23.13
N ARG A 302 -12.20 -28.39 -22.37
CA ARG A 302 -11.99 -28.60 -20.93
C ARG A 302 -11.06 -29.79 -20.66
N PRO A 303 -10.29 -29.79 -19.57
CA PRO A 303 -10.12 -28.70 -18.60
C PRO A 303 -9.33 -27.51 -19.19
N ARG A 304 -9.89 -26.30 -19.13
CA ARG A 304 -9.25 -25.06 -19.62
C ARG A 304 -7.97 -24.73 -18.84
N LEU A 305 -7.91 -25.10 -17.57
CA LEU A 305 -6.76 -24.91 -16.68
C LEU A 305 -5.60 -25.87 -16.99
N LEU A 306 -5.74 -26.84 -17.90
CA LEU A 306 -4.73 -27.90 -18.14
C LEU A 306 -3.34 -27.36 -18.49
N GLU A 307 -3.22 -26.31 -19.30
CA GLU A 307 -1.89 -25.76 -19.65
C GLU A 307 -1.24 -25.01 -18.47
N TYR A 308 -2.02 -24.30 -17.65
CA TYR A 308 -1.54 -23.71 -16.40
C TYR A 308 -1.17 -24.80 -15.38
N ALA A 309 -1.96 -25.86 -15.28
CA ALA A 309 -1.72 -27.01 -14.41
C ALA A 309 -0.42 -27.80 -14.72
N LYS A 310 0.14 -27.65 -15.94
CA LYS A 310 1.45 -28.21 -16.34
C LYS A 310 2.64 -27.35 -15.93
N ILE A 311 2.45 -26.07 -15.59
CA ILE A 311 3.57 -25.17 -15.27
C ILE A 311 4.31 -25.69 -14.02
N GLY A 312 5.64 -25.76 -14.12
CA GLY A 312 6.51 -26.33 -13.08
C GLY A 312 6.39 -27.85 -12.88
N GLN A 313 5.63 -28.59 -13.71
CA GLN A 313 5.47 -30.04 -13.58
C GLN A 313 6.49 -30.82 -14.43
N PRO A 314 7.02 -31.95 -13.92
CA PRO A 314 7.82 -32.86 -14.72
C PRO A 314 6.97 -33.59 -15.77
N PRO A 315 7.58 -34.10 -16.87
CA PRO A 315 6.87 -34.85 -17.91
C PRO A 315 6.00 -35.99 -17.35
N VAL A 316 4.73 -36.02 -17.74
CA VAL A 316 3.72 -36.92 -17.15
C VAL A 316 3.78 -38.32 -17.80
N THR A 317 4.82 -39.08 -17.45
CA THR A 317 5.00 -40.48 -17.87
C THR A 317 3.90 -41.39 -17.32
N ALA A 318 3.73 -42.59 -17.89
CA ALA A 318 2.78 -43.58 -17.39
C ALA A 318 3.02 -43.97 -15.92
N GLU A 319 4.27 -43.98 -15.46
CA GLU A 319 4.61 -44.21 -14.06
C GLU A 319 4.27 -42.98 -13.19
N ARG A 320 4.54 -41.76 -13.67
CA ARG A 320 4.08 -40.54 -12.99
C ARG A 320 2.55 -40.51 -12.86
N LYS A 321 1.79 -40.97 -13.85
CA LYS A 321 0.32 -41.06 -13.75
C LYS A 321 -0.14 -41.96 -12.60
N LYS A 322 0.45 -43.14 -12.43
CA LYS A 322 0.16 -44.01 -11.27
C LYS A 322 0.47 -43.34 -9.93
N GLN A 323 1.60 -42.64 -9.84
CA GLN A 323 1.99 -41.91 -8.62
C GLN A 323 1.01 -40.77 -8.29
N LEU A 324 0.54 -40.03 -9.30
CA LEU A 324 -0.47 -38.99 -9.16
C LEU A 324 -1.82 -39.59 -8.74
N ALA A 325 -2.27 -40.69 -9.35
CA ALA A 325 -3.50 -41.39 -8.95
C ALA A 325 -3.43 -41.94 -7.52
N ALA A 326 -2.33 -42.61 -7.14
CA ALA A 326 -2.10 -43.07 -5.76
C ALA A 326 -1.93 -41.93 -4.74
N SER A 327 -1.65 -40.71 -5.20
CA SER A 327 -1.64 -39.51 -4.37
C SER A 327 -3.04 -38.87 -4.26
N ALA A 328 -3.81 -38.85 -5.35
CA ALA A 328 -5.21 -38.43 -5.36
C ALA A 328 -6.08 -39.30 -4.43
N GLU A 329 -5.86 -40.61 -4.41
CA GLU A 329 -6.57 -41.52 -3.50
C GLU A 329 -6.33 -41.15 -2.02
N LYS A 330 -5.10 -40.71 -1.67
CA LYS A 330 -4.76 -40.22 -0.31
C LYS A 330 -5.43 -38.88 0.00
N LEU A 331 -5.54 -37.99 -0.98
CA LEU A 331 -6.23 -36.71 -0.83
C LEU A 331 -7.74 -36.93 -0.60
N LEU A 332 -8.37 -37.86 -1.34
CA LEU A 332 -9.75 -38.27 -1.10
C LEU A 332 -9.94 -38.90 0.28
N LYS A 333 -9.08 -39.86 0.66
CA LYS A 333 -9.11 -40.52 1.99
C LYS A 333 -8.88 -39.55 3.15
N SER A 334 -8.34 -38.36 2.89
CA SER A 334 -8.20 -37.28 3.88
C SER A 334 -9.51 -36.48 4.09
N GLY A 335 -10.52 -36.70 3.24
CA GLY A 335 -11.87 -36.13 3.33
C GLY A 335 -11.94 -34.60 3.15
N VAL A 336 -13.08 -34.04 3.52
CA VAL A 336 -13.25 -32.61 3.84
C VAL A 336 -13.47 -32.53 5.36
N ALA A 337 -12.98 -31.47 5.99
CA ALA A 337 -13.19 -31.28 7.43
C ALA A 337 -14.66 -30.90 7.74
N GLU A 338 -15.07 -31.06 9.00
CA GLU A 338 -16.29 -30.43 9.49
C GLU A 338 -16.22 -28.91 9.26
N HIS A 339 -17.32 -28.31 8.81
CA HIS A 339 -17.37 -26.87 8.52
C HIS A 339 -17.27 -26.07 9.83
N PRO A 340 -16.23 -25.24 10.03
CA PRO A 340 -16.15 -24.43 11.22
C PRO A 340 -17.19 -23.30 11.17
N GLY A 341 -17.89 -23.07 12.28
CA GLY A 341 -18.67 -21.87 12.49
C GLY A 341 -17.78 -20.61 12.63
N PRO A 342 -18.38 -19.40 12.61
CA PRO A 342 -17.67 -18.18 12.95
C PRO A 342 -17.11 -18.23 14.38
N HIS A 343 -16.10 -17.42 14.69
CA HIS A 343 -15.53 -17.34 16.04
C HIS A 343 -16.58 -16.94 17.07
N VAL A 344 -16.73 -17.76 18.11
CA VAL A 344 -17.53 -17.47 19.31
C VAL A 344 -16.55 -17.29 20.49
N PRO A 345 -16.48 -16.10 21.11
CA PRO A 345 -15.60 -15.87 22.25
C PRO A 345 -15.90 -16.87 23.39
N GLY A 346 -14.85 -17.53 23.89
CA GLY A 346 -14.96 -18.54 24.95
C GLY A 346 -15.22 -19.98 24.47
N ASP A 347 -15.17 -20.27 23.16
CA ASP A 347 -15.14 -21.64 22.67
C ASP A 347 -13.87 -22.35 23.19
N PRO A 348 -13.97 -23.46 23.94
CA PRO A 348 -12.80 -24.14 24.51
C PRO A 348 -11.88 -24.78 23.45
N ARG A 349 -12.31 -24.88 22.18
CA ARG A 349 -11.46 -25.29 21.05
C ARG A 349 -10.54 -24.15 20.58
N TRP A 350 -10.99 -22.90 20.75
CA TRP A 350 -10.36 -21.68 20.25
C TRP A 350 -10.66 -20.52 21.22
N PRO A 351 -9.96 -20.44 22.37
CA PRO A 351 -10.30 -19.47 23.42
C PRO A 351 -10.21 -18.01 22.96
N THR A 352 -9.33 -17.72 21.98
CA THR A 352 -9.19 -16.41 21.36
C THR A 352 -9.44 -16.43 19.85
N TRP A 353 -9.70 -15.24 19.29
CA TRP A 353 -9.85 -15.08 17.84
C TRP A 353 -8.58 -15.46 17.05
N ILE A 354 -7.37 -15.26 17.61
CA ILE A 354 -6.14 -15.58 16.87
C ILE A 354 -5.94 -17.11 16.77
N ASP A 355 -6.31 -17.86 17.81
CA ASP A 355 -6.33 -19.33 17.78
C ASP A 355 -7.36 -19.86 16.77
N TRP A 356 -8.54 -19.24 16.73
CA TRP A 356 -9.58 -19.52 15.74
C TRP A 356 -9.06 -19.23 14.33
N TYR A 357 -8.49 -18.06 14.08
CA TYR A 357 -8.03 -17.65 12.75
C TYR A 357 -6.89 -18.55 12.22
N GLY A 358 -5.88 -18.80 13.06
CA GLY A 358 -4.75 -19.67 12.73
C GLY A 358 -5.14 -21.13 12.46
N LYS A 359 -6.25 -21.62 13.03
CA LYS A 359 -6.82 -22.94 12.73
C LYS A 359 -7.79 -22.92 11.55
N VAL A 360 -8.77 -22.02 11.56
CA VAL A 360 -9.91 -22.01 10.63
C VAL A 360 -9.51 -21.46 9.27
N ALA A 361 -9.10 -20.20 9.18
CA ALA A 361 -8.74 -19.58 7.90
C ALA A 361 -7.52 -20.30 7.27
N GLY A 362 -6.44 -20.47 8.04
CA GLY A 362 -5.18 -21.03 7.55
C GLY A 362 -5.19 -22.54 7.29
N LYS A 363 -5.57 -23.35 8.30
CA LYS A 363 -5.39 -24.81 8.30
C LYS A 363 -6.63 -25.58 7.82
N ILE A 364 -7.85 -25.16 8.16
CA ILE A 364 -9.09 -25.85 7.75
C ILE A 364 -9.57 -25.36 6.38
N THR A 365 -9.90 -24.07 6.24
CA THR A 365 -10.48 -23.52 5.01
C THR A 365 -9.45 -23.48 3.89
N GLY A 366 -8.30 -22.81 4.11
CA GLY A 366 -7.21 -22.80 3.13
C GLY A 366 -6.60 -24.19 2.86
N GLY A 367 -6.58 -25.07 3.86
CA GLY A 367 -6.11 -26.45 3.71
C GLY A 367 -7.03 -27.31 2.83
N THR A 368 -8.35 -27.13 2.97
CA THR A 368 -9.36 -27.78 2.11
C THR A 368 -9.27 -27.25 0.69
N GLY A 369 -9.16 -25.93 0.51
CA GLY A 369 -8.99 -25.31 -0.80
C GLY A 369 -7.77 -25.81 -1.58
N ARG A 370 -6.60 -25.81 -0.94
CA ARG A 370 -5.36 -26.35 -1.55
C ARG A 370 -5.49 -27.85 -1.85
N ARG A 371 -6.14 -28.64 -0.99
CA ARG A 371 -6.40 -30.08 -1.24
C ARG A 371 -7.26 -30.33 -2.49
N LEU A 372 -8.31 -29.53 -2.68
CA LEU A 372 -9.17 -29.55 -3.86
C LEU A 372 -8.37 -29.18 -5.12
N GLN A 373 -7.59 -28.09 -5.06
CA GLN A 373 -6.72 -27.66 -6.16
C GLN A 373 -5.71 -28.76 -6.56
N THR A 374 -5.04 -29.40 -5.60
CA THR A 374 -4.09 -30.48 -5.87
C THR A 374 -4.75 -31.72 -6.48
N ILE A 375 -5.90 -32.19 -5.96
CA ILE A 375 -6.54 -33.38 -6.54
C ILE A 375 -7.07 -33.11 -7.95
N ALA A 376 -7.59 -31.91 -8.20
CA ALA A 376 -7.99 -31.46 -9.53
C ALA A 376 -6.80 -31.36 -10.50
N GLN A 377 -5.66 -30.82 -10.07
CA GLN A 377 -4.43 -30.84 -10.86
C GLN A 377 -4.03 -32.28 -11.23
N TYR A 378 -4.15 -33.23 -10.29
CA TYR A 378 -3.85 -34.63 -10.57
C TYR A 378 -4.85 -35.25 -11.56
N ALA A 379 -6.14 -34.90 -11.50
CA ALA A 379 -7.12 -35.30 -12.52
C ALA A 379 -6.77 -34.75 -13.90
N MET A 380 -6.47 -33.45 -14.01
CA MET A 380 -6.06 -32.80 -15.27
C MET A 380 -4.82 -33.45 -15.89
N LEU A 381 -3.76 -33.66 -15.10
CA LEU A 381 -2.49 -34.22 -15.59
C LEU A 381 -2.59 -35.72 -15.93
N THR A 382 -3.39 -36.49 -15.19
CA THR A 382 -3.57 -37.93 -15.45
C THR A 382 -4.54 -38.20 -16.60
N GLY A 383 -5.65 -37.46 -16.69
CA GLY A 383 -6.80 -37.85 -17.52
C GLY A 383 -7.42 -39.18 -17.09
N ASP A 384 -7.22 -39.60 -15.84
CA ASP A 384 -7.71 -40.87 -15.30
C ASP A 384 -9.16 -40.70 -14.80
N PRO A 385 -10.15 -41.42 -15.36
CA PRO A 385 -11.56 -41.27 -14.98
C PRO A 385 -11.84 -41.53 -13.50
N GLN A 386 -11.05 -42.38 -12.83
CA GLN A 386 -11.22 -42.63 -11.40
C GLN A 386 -10.72 -41.45 -10.56
N VAL A 387 -9.63 -40.80 -10.98
CA VAL A 387 -9.12 -39.58 -10.34
C VAL A 387 -10.05 -38.38 -10.57
N VAL A 388 -10.70 -38.32 -11.73
CA VAL A 388 -11.76 -37.33 -12.05
C VAL A 388 -12.98 -37.55 -11.14
N GLU A 389 -13.46 -38.79 -10.96
CA GLU A 389 -14.58 -39.10 -10.06
C GLU A 389 -14.26 -38.80 -8.59
N TRP A 390 -13.04 -39.10 -8.12
CA TRP A 390 -12.57 -38.73 -6.78
C TRP A 390 -12.50 -37.21 -6.57
N THR A 391 -12.09 -36.46 -7.61
CA THR A 391 -12.08 -34.99 -7.60
C THR A 391 -13.49 -34.43 -7.46
N LYS A 392 -14.44 -34.97 -8.25
CA LYS A 392 -15.87 -34.63 -8.18
C LYS A 392 -16.45 -34.89 -6.78
N GLN A 393 -16.20 -36.10 -6.24
CA GLN A 393 -16.67 -36.49 -4.92
C GLN A 393 -16.19 -35.53 -3.82
N LEU A 394 -14.90 -35.18 -3.82
CA LEU A 394 -14.32 -34.30 -2.80
C LEU A 394 -14.86 -32.86 -2.91
N ALA A 395 -15.10 -32.38 -4.12
CA ALA A 395 -15.64 -31.04 -4.36
C ALA A 395 -17.12 -30.91 -3.97
N LEU A 396 -17.94 -31.94 -4.24
CA LEU A 396 -19.34 -32.00 -3.82
C LEU A 396 -19.47 -32.05 -2.29
N GLU A 397 -18.54 -32.72 -1.60
CA GLU A 397 -18.47 -32.70 -0.13
C GLU A 397 -18.15 -31.29 0.40
N ALA A 398 -17.19 -30.58 -0.21
CA ALA A 398 -16.85 -29.20 0.15
C ALA A 398 -17.99 -28.19 -0.14
N CYS A 399 -18.85 -28.47 -1.13
CA CYS A 399 -20.03 -27.64 -1.43
C CYS A 399 -21.14 -27.72 -0.36
N LYS A 400 -21.04 -28.63 0.62
CA LYS A 400 -21.94 -28.65 1.80
C LYS A 400 -21.62 -27.57 2.82
N TRP A 401 -20.45 -26.93 2.74
CA TRP A 401 -20.05 -25.85 3.62
C TRP A 401 -20.78 -24.55 3.27
N ASP A 402 -21.56 -24.02 4.21
CA ASP A 402 -22.24 -22.73 4.08
C ASP A 402 -21.25 -21.61 3.69
N PRO A 403 -21.46 -20.91 2.55
CA PRO A 403 -20.62 -19.79 2.14
C PRO A 403 -20.58 -18.61 3.11
N GLU A 404 -21.56 -18.45 4.00
CA GLU A 404 -21.64 -17.32 4.96
C GLU A 404 -21.15 -17.69 6.38
N GLY A 405 -20.77 -18.97 6.60
CA GLY A 405 -20.22 -19.47 7.88
C GLY A 405 -18.75 -19.12 8.11
N GLY A 406 -18.01 -19.95 8.87
CA GLY A 406 -16.60 -19.69 9.20
C GLY A 406 -15.62 -19.79 8.02
N SER A 407 -16.11 -20.12 6.82
CA SER A 407 -15.36 -20.10 5.55
C SER A 407 -15.78 -18.98 4.60
N ALA A 408 -16.53 -17.97 5.08
CA ALA A 408 -16.86 -16.77 4.31
C ALA A 408 -15.65 -15.83 4.14
N MET A 409 -15.61 -15.08 3.03
CA MET A 409 -14.55 -14.10 2.76
C MET A 409 -14.38 -13.09 3.92
N SER A 410 -15.49 -12.58 4.44
CA SER A 410 -15.54 -11.61 5.55
C SER A 410 -15.03 -12.12 6.90
N ARG A 411 -14.65 -13.41 7.00
CA ARG A 411 -14.08 -14.03 8.21
C ARG A 411 -12.60 -14.43 8.07
N GLY A 412 -12.08 -14.46 6.84
CA GLY A 412 -10.75 -15.00 6.53
C GLY A 412 -10.55 -15.17 5.04
N ASP A 413 -10.37 -14.07 4.34
CA ASP A 413 -10.31 -13.95 2.88
C ASP A 413 -9.22 -14.82 2.23
N ILE A 414 -8.00 -14.89 2.80
CA ILE A 414 -6.92 -15.78 2.33
C ILE A 414 -7.38 -17.26 2.32
N GLY A 415 -8.11 -17.67 3.37
CA GLY A 415 -8.67 -19.02 3.46
C GLY A 415 -9.77 -19.25 2.43
N ALA A 416 -10.71 -18.31 2.33
CA ALA A 416 -11.82 -18.35 1.38
C ALA A 416 -11.35 -18.31 -0.09
N HIS A 417 -10.27 -17.58 -0.40
CA HIS A 417 -9.63 -17.51 -1.71
C HIS A 417 -9.15 -18.90 -2.14
N HIS A 418 -8.36 -19.57 -1.30
CA HIS A 418 -7.89 -20.92 -1.62
C HIS A 418 -9.06 -21.90 -1.78
N LEU A 419 -10.13 -21.76 -1.00
CA LEU A 419 -11.34 -22.59 -1.15
C LEU A 419 -12.05 -22.33 -2.49
N LEU A 420 -12.21 -21.06 -2.89
CA LEU A 420 -12.76 -20.70 -4.21
C LEU A 420 -11.90 -21.28 -5.34
N ARG A 421 -10.57 -21.10 -5.29
CA ARG A 421 -9.66 -21.67 -6.30
C ARG A 421 -9.72 -23.19 -6.36
N GLY A 422 -9.75 -23.85 -5.21
CA GLY A 422 -9.95 -25.30 -5.14
C GLY A 422 -11.24 -25.76 -5.84
N LEU A 423 -12.35 -25.03 -5.66
CA LEU A 423 -13.62 -25.32 -6.32
C LEU A 423 -13.60 -25.00 -7.82
N ASN A 424 -12.96 -23.90 -8.25
CA ASN A 424 -12.75 -23.56 -9.67
C ASN A 424 -12.02 -24.70 -10.41
N TRP A 425 -10.89 -25.15 -9.85
CA TRP A 425 -10.07 -26.22 -10.41
C TRP A 425 -10.82 -27.55 -10.43
N CYS A 426 -11.51 -27.90 -9.34
CA CYS A 426 -12.34 -29.11 -9.32
C CYS A 426 -13.45 -29.06 -10.38
N TYR A 427 -14.16 -27.94 -10.52
CA TYR A 427 -15.20 -27.79 -11.53
C TYR A 427 -14.62 -28.04 -12.93
N ASP A 428 -13.62 -27.27 -13.35
CA ASP A 428 -13.03 -27.41 -14.69
C ASP A 428 -12.44 -28.81 -14.96
N ALA A 429 -11.88 -29.48 -13.94
CA ALA A 429 -11.35 -30.84 -14.05
C ALA A 429 -12.41 -31.94 -14.28
N CYS A 430 -13.66 -31.76 -13.80
CA CYS A 430 -14.68 -32.82 -13.85
C CYS A 430 -16.08 -32.39 -14.34
N ARG A 431 -16.26 -31.14 -14.78
CA ARG A 431 -17.53 -30.56 -15.31
C ARG A 431 -18.21 -31.45 -16.34
N ASP A 432 -17.45 -32.06 -17.25
CA ASP A 432 -18.00 -32.91 -18.32
C ASP A 432 -18.27 -34.36 -17.90
N HIS A 433 -17.83 -34.76 -16.69
CA HIS A 433 -18.15 -36.03 -16.04
C HIS A 433 -19.28 -35.90 -15.00
N MET A 434 -19.75 -34.67 -14.74
CA MET A 434 -20.88 -34.38 -13.85
C MET A 434 -22.23 -34.53 -14.56
N THR A 435 -23.26 -34.90 -13.80
CA THR A 435 -24.67 -34.63 -14.13
C THR A 435 -24.97 -33.13 -14.02
N GLU A 436 -26.09 -32.66 -14.60
CA GLU A 436 -26.44 -31.23 -14.53
C GLU A 436 -26.75 -30.77 -13.09
N ALA A 437 -27.26 -31.66 -12.22
CA ALA A 437 -27.49 -31.34 -10.81
C ALA A 437 -26.17 -31.16 -10.05
N GLU A 438 -25.15 -31.97 -10.32
CA GLU A 438 -23.80 -31.80 -9.75
C GLU A 438 -23.13 -30.53 -10.29
N ARG A 439 -23.26 -30.25 -11.60
CA ARG A 439 -22.75 -29.00 -12.22
C ARG A 439 -23.38 -27.76 -11.59
N GLU A 440 -24.71 -27.72 -11.49
CA GLU A 440 -25.42 -26.58 -10.90
C GLU A 440 -25.06 -26.39 -9.41
N THR A 441 -24.91 -27.49 -8.66
CA THR A 441 -24.49 -27.44 -7.26
C THR A 441 -23.14 -26.74 -7.09
N LEU A 442 -22.10 -27.14 -7.85
CA LEU A 442 -20.81 -26.44 -7.78
C LEU A 442 -20.87 -25.02 -8.36
N ARG A 443 -21.50 -24.85 -9.54
CA ARG A 443 -21.60 -23.56 -10.24
C ARG A 443 -22.21 -22.49 -9.33
N LYS A 444 -23.29 -22.81 -8.62
CA LYS A 444 -23.94 -21.91 -7.66
C LYS A 444 -23.04 -21.52 -6.49
N ILE A 445 -22.31 -22.47 -5.90
CA ILE A 445 -21.39 -22.19 -4.77
C ILE A 445 -20.19 -21.36 -5.23
N ILE A 446 -19.65 -21.61 -6.43
CA ILE A 446 -18.59 -20.80 -7.04
C ILE A 446 -19.11 -19.37 -7.28
N ILE A 447 -20.28 -19.20 -7.91
CA ILE A 447 -20.88 -17.87 -8.15
C ILE A 447 -21.11 -17.11 -6.83
N GLN A 448 -21.67 -17.74 -5.79
CA GLN A 448 -21.90 -17.07 -4.50
C GLN A 448 -20.58 -16.63 -3.86
N ARG A 449 -19.55 -17.49 -3.84
CA ARG A 449 -18.24 -17.18 -3.25
C ARG A 449 -17.49 -16.13 -4.08
N THR A 450 -17.51 -16.20 -5.41
CA THR A 450 -16.96 -15.15 -6.28
C THR A 450 -17.68 -13.82 -6.06
N GLY A 451 -19.00 -13.84 -5.86
CA GLY A 451 -19.80 -12.65 -5.53
C GLY A 451 -19.37 -11.95 -4.22
N GLN A 452 -18.87 -12.70 -3.22
CA GLN A 452 -18.31 -12.11 -2.01
C GLN A 452 -17.05 -11.28 -2.32
N PHE A 453 -16.16 -11.77 -3.19
CA PHE A 453 -14.96 -11.05 -3.61
C PHE A 453 -15.26 -9.91 -4.60
N TRP A 454 -16.18 -10.13 -5.56
CA TRP A 454 -16.59 -9.15 -6.56
C TRP A 454 -17.11 -7.86 -5.92
N ARG A 455 -18.01 -7.96 -4.92
CA ARG A 455 -18.53 -6.79 -4.18
C ARG A 455 -17.47 -6.02 -3.40
N ARG A 456 -16.33 -6.63 -3.07
CA ARG A 456 -15.20 -5.97 -2.42
C ARG A 456 -14.21 -5.33 -3.41
N LEU A 457 -14.19 -5.80 -4.65
CA LEU A 457 -13.25 -5.32 -5.67
C LEU A 457 -13.88 -4.34 -6.68
N ASN A 458 -15.20 -4.34 -6.87
CA ASN A 458 -15.85 -3.55 -7.91
C ASN A 458 -16.85 -2.50 -7.35
N PRO A 459 -16.59 -1.18 -7.49
CA PRO A 459 -15.34 -0.56 -7.97
C PRO A 459 -14.21 -0.65 -6.93
N PHE A 460 -12.96 -0.59 -7.40
CA PHE A 460 -11.80 -0.73 -6.53
C PHE A 460 -11.43 0.59 -5.83
N THR A 461 -11.74 0.64 -4.54
CA THR A 461 -11.59 1.80 -3.63
C THR A 461 -10.68 1.50 -2.43
N HIS A 462 -9.85 0.46 -2.51
CA HIS A 462 -8.93 0.05 -1.45
C HIS A 462 -7.48 0.42 -1.81
N GLY A 463 -6.54 0.26 -0.87
CA GLY A 463 -5.12 0.52 -1.13
C GLY A 463 -4.57 -0.38 -2.24
N GLU A 464 -4.06 0.22 -3.31
CA GLU A 464 -3.62 -0.47 -4.54
C GLU A 464 -2.46 -1.44 -4.28
N ALA A 465 -1.55 -1.05 -3.38
CA ALA A 465 -0.37 -1.80 -2.97
C ALA A 465 -0.66 -2.92 -1.94
N ASN A 466 -1.92 -3.10 -1.50
CA ASN A 466 -2.25 -4.14 -0.52
C ASN A 466 -2.37 -5.51 -1.20
N ASN A 467 -1.49 -6.44 -0.83
CA ASN A 467 -1.41 -7.78 -1.42
C ASN A 467 -2.72 -8.62 -1.33
N HIS A 468 -3.62 -8.32 -0.38
CA HIS A 468 -4.94 -8.97 -0.32
C HIS A 468 -5.82 -8.60 -1.52
N ALA A 469 -5.67 -7.40 -2.10
CA ALA A 469 -6.42 -7.05 -3.31
C ALA A 469 -6.07 -7.99 -4.47
N TRP A 470 -4.78 -8.33 -4.62
CA TRP A 470 -4.27 -9.16 -5.72
C TRP A 470 -4.74 -10.61 -5.58
N LEU A 471 -4.66 -11.20 -4.38
CA LEU A 471 -5.16 -12.56 -4.17
C LEU A 471 -6.68 -12.66 -4.36
N GLN A 472 -7.45 -11.67 -3.88
CA GLN A 472 -8.89 -11.63 -4.10
C GLN A 472 -9.22 -11.54 -5.60
N ALA A 473 -8.50 -10.70 -6.34
CA ALA A 473 -8.67 -10.51 -7.78
C ALA A 473 -8.32 -11.77 -8.59
N LEU A 474 -7.21 -12.45 -8.28
CA LEU A 474 -6.84 -13.74 -8.87
C LEU A 474 -7.97 -14.78 -8.75
N GLY A 475 -8.63 -14.87 -7.59
CA GLY A 475 -9.74 -15.80 -7.37
C GLY A 475 -10.98 -15.47 -8.23
N VAL A 476 -11.27 -14.18 -8.41
CA VAL A 476 -12.37 -13.69 -9.26
C VAL A 476 -12.09 -13.95 -10.74
N ALA A 477 -10.87 -13.69 -11.22
CA ALA A 477 -10.49 -13.96 -12.61
C ALA A 477 -10.52 -15.45 -12.93
N GLU A 478 -9.96 -16.31 -12.08
CA GLU A 478 -9.95 -17.75 -12.30
C GLU A 478 -11.37 -18.33 -12.39
N ALA A 479 -12.30 -17.88 -11.52
CA ALA A 479 -13.71 -18.22 -11.62
C ALA A 479 -14.34 -17.74 -12.93
N GLY A 480 -13.98 -16.54 -13.39
CA GLY A 480 -14.41 -15.98 -14.68
C GLY A 480 -13.95 -16.81 -15.88
N LEU A 481 -12.68 -17.21 -15.93
CA LEU A 481 -12.14 -18.06 -17.02
C LEU A 481 -12.78 -19.45 -17.02
N VAL A 482 -13.02 -20.04 -15.84
CA VAL A 482 -13.64 -21.35 -15.68
C VAL A 482 -15.13 -21.35 -16.05
N LEU A 483 -15.87 -20.29 -15.71
CA LEU A 483 -17.31 -20.16 -15.98
C LEU A 483 -17.67 -19.41 -17.27
N ALA A 484 -16.70 -18.95 -18.07
CA ALA A 484 -16.97 -18.30 -19.35
C ALA A 484 -17.82 -19.19 -20.29
N GLY A 485 -18.96 -18.65 -20.73
CA GLY A 485 -19.98 -19.38 -21.50
C GLY A 485 -21.05 -20.10 -20.65
N GLU A 486 -20.89 -20.19 -19.33
CA GLU A 486 -21.84 -20.84 -18.41
C GLU A 486 -22.39 -19.91 -17.31
N HIS A 487 -21.87 -18.68 -17.19
CA HIS A 487 -22.43 -17.61 -16.37
C HIS A 487 -22.22 -16.24 -17.06
N PRO A 488 -23.23 -15.34 -17.16
CA PRO A 488 -23.12 -14.10 -17.94
C PRO A 488 -21.98 -13.17 -17.55
N GLN A 489 -21.77 -12.91 -16.26
CA GLN A 489 -20.72 -11.98 -15.80
C GLN A 489 -19.31 -12.57 -15.83
N ALA A 490 -19.13 -13.85 -16.19
CA ALA A 490 -17.86 -14.55 -16.03
C ALA A 490 -16.69 -13.91 -16.81
N VAL A 491 -16.94 -13.39 -18.02
CA VAL A 491 -15.89 -12.68 -18.79
C VAL A 491 -15.66 -11.26 -18.24
N GLN A 492 -16.71 -10.57 -17.79
CA GLN A 492 -16.62 -9.27 -17.11
C GLN A 492 -15.73 -9.37 -15.84
N TRP A 493 -15.83 -10.45 -15.08
CA TRP A 493 -14.99 -10.73 -13.91
C TRP A 493 -13.50 -10.87 -14.27
N ALA A 494 -13.18 -11.62 -15.33
CA ALA A 494 -11.80 -11.80 -15.78
C ALA A 494 -11.21 -10.53 -16.40
N GLU A 495 -12.02 -9.77 -17.14
CA GLU A 495 -11.60 -8.54 -17.81
C GLU A 495 -11.39 -7.38 -16.83
N TYR A 496 -12.29 -7.19 -15.86
CA TYR A 496 -12.10 -6.19 -14.81
C TYR A 496 -10.81 -6.42 -14.03
N VAL A 497 -10.51 -7.69 -13.69
CA VAL A 497 -9.27 -8.04 -13.01
C VAL A 497 -8.04 -7.80 -13.91
N ARG A 498 -8.13 -8.02 -15.24
CA ARG A 498 -7.07 -7.65 -16.18
C ARG A 498 -6.77 -6.15 -16.10
N GLU A 499 -7.80 -5.30 -16.16
CA GLU A 499 -7.62 -3.86 -16.04
C GLU A 499 -7.13 -3.42 -14.66
N LEU A 500 -7.51 -4.09 -13.57
CA LEU A 500 -6.97 -3.82 -12.23
C LEU A 500 -5.48 -4.17 -12.11
N TYR A 501 -5.05 -5.32 -12.63
CA TYR A 501 -3.62 -5.68 -12.58
C TYR A 501 -2.75 -4.70 -13.38
N LEU A 502 -3.23 -4.24 -14.55
CA LEU A 502 -2.54 -3.25 -15.38
C LEU A 502 -2.59 -1.83 -14.78
N GLY A 503 -3.79 -1.37 -14.38
CA GLY A 503 -4.09 0.03 -14.10
C GLY A 503 -4.16 0.41 -12.61
N ARG A 504 -3.93 -0.55 -11.71
CA ARG A 504 -3.80 -0.34 -10.25
C ARG A 504 -2.59 -1.10 -9.69
N PHE A 505 -2.58 -2.44 -9.80
CA PHE A 505 -1.70 -3.27 -8.95
C PHE A 505 -0.24 -3.30 -9.40
N LEU A 506 0.07 -3.61 -10.66
CA LEU A 506 1.47 -3.72 -11.11
C LEU A 506 2.18 -2.36 -11.20
N CYS A 507 1.42 -1.27 -11.36
CA CYS A 507 1.96 0.07 -11.52
C CYS A 507 2.22 0.81 -10.21
N CYS A 508 1.45 0.54 -9.14
CA CYS A 508 1.60 1.23 -7.85
C CYS A 508 2.83 0.76 -7.04
N LEU A 509 3.48 -0.33 -7.46
CA LEU A 509 4.62 -0.96 -6.77
C LEU A 509 5.99 -0.32 -7.11
N GLY A 510 6.01 0.82 -7.80
CA GLY A 510 7.21 1.57 -8.13
C GLY A 510 7.76 1.28 -9.53
N TYR A 511 9.07 1.49 -9.74
CA TYR A 511 9.64 1.65 -11.09
C TYR A 511 10.81 0.72 -11.41
N GLN A 512 11.49 0.20 -10.40
CA GLN A 512 12.77 -0.52 -10.50
C GLN A 512 12.64 -1.98 -10.03
N GLY A 513 11.40 -2.46 -9.90
CA GLY A 513 11.08 -3.78 -9.34
C GLY A 513 10.99 -3.79 -7.81
N ASP A 514 10.91 -2.61 -7.18
CA ASP A 514 10.77 -2.37 -5.75
C ASP A 514 9.51 -3.00 -5.12
N ASN A 515 9.51 -3.19 -3.80
CA ASN A 515 8.31 -3.54 -3.05
C ASN A 515 8.28 -2.77 -1.72
N ASN A 516 7.16 -2.11 -1.46
CA ASN A 516 6.95 -1.24 -0.30
C ASN A 516 6.73 -2.01 1.01
N GLU A 517 6.41 -3.30 0.95
CA GLU A 517 6.12 -4.15 2.13
C GLU A 517 7.34 -4.99 2.57
N GLY A 518 8.51 -4.82 1.94
CA GLY A 518 9.77 -5.47 2.33
C GLY A 518 10.02 -6.85 1.71
N ILE A 519 11.18 -7.45 2.00
CA ILE A 519 11.67 -8.66 1.30
C ILE A 519 10.81 -9.93 1.55
N SER A 520 10.05 -9.97 2.65
CA SER A 520 9.15 -11.10 2.93
C SER A 520 7.78 -10.95 2.28
N TYR A 521 7.20 -9.75 2.29
CA TYR A 521 5.97 -9.49 1.56
C TYR A 521 6.15 -9.41 0.04
N TRP A 522 7.34 -9.06 -0.45
CA TRP A 522 7.76 -9.34 -1.82
C TRP A 522 7.51 -10.82 -2.16
N GLY A 523 8.05 -11.76 -1.38
CA GLY A 523 7.90 -13.20 -1.64
C GLY A 523 6.47 -13.71 -1.51
N TYR A 524 5.69 -13.16 -0.58
CA TYR A 524 4.30 -13.53 -0.34
C TYR A 524 3.36 -12.99 -1.43
N GLY A 525 3.31 -11.67 -1.61
CA GLY A 525 2.37 -11.01 -2.52
C GLY A 525 2.66 -11.30 -3.99
N LEU A 526 3.94 -11.38 -4.38
CA LEU A 526 4.36 -11.73 -5.73
C LEU A 526 3.95 -13.15 -6.14
N GLY A 527 3.74 -14.06 -5.17
CA GLY A 527 3.19 -15.39 -5.46
C GLY A 527 1.85 -15.33 -6.18
N PHE A 528 0.95 -14.42 -5.76
CA PHE A 528 -0.34 -14.19 -6.41
C PHE A 528 -0.20 -13.49 -7.77
N ILE A 529 0.81 -12.62 -7.94
CA ILE A 529 1.12 -11.96 -9.21
C ILE A 529 1.65 -12.97 -10.23
N ILE A 530 2.55 -13.87 -9.84
CA ILE A 530 3.09 -14.94 -10.68
C ILE A 530 1.97 -15.90 -11.09
N ASP A 531 1.15 -16.38 -10.14
CA ASP A 531 0.00 -17.26 -10.42
C ASP A 531 -0.97 -16.62 -11.43
N TYR A 532 -1.29 -15.33 -11.26
CA TYR A 532 -2.17 -14.62 -12.18
C TYR A 532 -1.56 -14.47 -13.58
N ALA A 533 -0.30 -14.05 -13.67
CA ALA A 533 0.38 -13.87 -14.95
C ALA A 533 0.59 -15.19 -15.71
N ASP A 534 0.92 -16.29 -15.03
CA ASP A 534 0.99 -17.63 -15.61
C ASP A 534 -0.38 -18.10 -16.12
N MET A 535 -1.44 -17.93 -15.33
CA MET A 535 -2.81 -18.29 -15.70
C MET A 535 -3.29 -17.51 -16.95
N MET A 536 -3.08 -16.19 -16.98
CA MET A 536 -3.49 -15.34 -18.11
C MET A 536 -2.67 -15.64 -19.36
N LYS A 537 -1.37 -15.97 -19.23
CA LYS A 537 -0.50 -16.37 -20.34
C LYS A 537 -0.90 -17.73 -20.91
N ALA A 538 -1.13 -18.72 -20.06
CA ALA A 538 -1.50 -20.07 -20.48
C ALA A 538 -2.88 -20.14 -21.16
N ILE A 539 -3.89 -19.44 -20.61
CA ILE A 539 -5.28 -19.55 -21.07
C ILE A 539 -5.59 -18.47 -22.12
N CYS A 540 -5.39 -17.20 -21.78
CA CYS A 540 -5.74 -16.07 -22.63
C CYS A 540 -4.65 -15.69 -23.64
N GLY A 541 -3.41 -16.17 -23.47
CA GLY A 541 -2.26 -15.73 -24.26
C GLY A 541 -1.77 -14.33 -23.90
N ILE A 542 -2.18 -13.81 -22.73
CA ILE A 542 -1.87 -12.46 -22.26
C ILE A 542 -0.62 -12.54 -21.38
N ASP A 543 0.50 -12.03 -21.89
CA ASP A 543 1.80 -12.09 -21.21
C ASP A 543 2.06 -10.81 -20.38
N LEU A 544 1.96 -10.91 -19.05
CA LEU A 544 2.18 -9.77 -18.15
C LEU A 544 3.65 -9.56 -17.77
N TYR A 545 4.54 -10.52 -18.05
CA TYR A 545 5.95 -10.42 -17.64
C TYR A 545 6.75 -9.36 -18.42
N GLY A 546 6.16 -8.78 -19.47
CA GLY A 546 6.66 -7.58 -20.14
C GLY A 546 6.38 -6.25 -19.40
N HIS A 547 5.61 -6.24 -18.31
CA HIS A 547 5.36 -5.02 -17.54
C HIS A 547 6.67 -4.48 -16.94
N PRO A 548 6.98 -3.16 -17.02
CA PRO A 548 8.31 -2.63 -16.68
C PRO A 548 8.75 -2.92 -15.23
N TRP A 549 7.82 -2.93 -14.27
CA TRP A 549 8.10 -3.33 -12.90
C TRP A 549 8.32 -4.86 -12.74
N LEU A 550 7.44 -5.68 -13.32
CA LEU A 550 7.44 -7.14 -13.13
C LEU A 550 8.62 -7.82 -13.82
N SER A 551 9.08 -7.25 -14.93
CA SER A 551 10.28 -7.72 -15.64
C SER A 551 11.57 -7.58 -14.81
N GLN A 552 11.60 -6.68 -13.82
CA GLN A 552 12.79 -6.34 -13.02
C GLN A 552 12.73 -6.80 -11.55
N THR A 553 11.53 -7.02 -10.99
CA THR A 553 11.34 -7.23 -9.54
C THR A 553 12.10 -8.42 -8.94
N ALA A 554 12.47 -9.42 -9.76
CA ALA A 554 13.38 -10.51 -9.38
C ALA A 554 14.72 -10.05 -8.78
N ARG A 555 15.14 -8.80 -9.03
CA ARG A 555 16.37 -8.19 -8.49
C ARG A 555 16.20 -7.64 -7.07
N PHE A 556 15.00 -7.39 -6.59
CA PHE A 556 14.78 -6.77 -5.27
C PHE A 556 15.36 -7.61 -4.12
N PRO A 557 15.13 -8.94 -4.03
CA PRO A 557 15.81 -9.81 -3.06
C PRO A 557 17.34 -9.82 -3.21
N MET A 558 17.86 -9.63 -4.43
CA MET A 558 19.32 -9.62 -4.67
C MET A 558 20.01 -8.43 -4.00
N TYR A 559 19.43 -7.24 -4.11
CA TYR A 559 19.95 -6.04 -3.45
C TYR A 559 19.72 -6.06 -1.94
N CYS A 560 18.55 -6.56 -1.49
CA CYS A 560 18.22 -6.59 -0.08
C CYS A 560 18.99 -7.69 0.69
N ALA A 561 19.23 -8.87 0.08
CA ALA A 561 19.87 -10.01 0.73
C ALA A 561 20.82 -10.77 -0.22
N PRO A 562 22.04 -10.26 -0.48
CA PRO A 562 23.08 -10.98 -1.23
C PRO A 562 23.38 -12.38 -0.65
N PRO A 563 23.77 -13.37 -1.49
CA PRO A 563 23.96 -14.76 -1.05
C PRO A 563 24.92 -14.88 0.14
N GLY A 564 24.55 -15.62 1.19
CA GLY A 564 25.34 -15.76 2.42
C GLY A 564 25.27 -14.56 3.39
N GLY A 565 24.82 -13.39 2.95
CA GLY A 565 24.62 -12.18 3.77
C GLY A 565 23.25 -12.14 4.46
N TRP A 566 23.07 -11.24 5.43
CA TRP A 566 21.77 -10.97 6.04
C TRP A 566 21.00 -9.91 5.25
N ALA A 567 19.67 -9.94 5.31
CA ALA A 567 18.83 -8.99 4.61
C ALA A 567 18.85 -7.61 5.28
N VAL A 568 19.11 -6.55 4.51
CA VAL A 568 18.77 -5.19 4.96
C VAL A 568 17.25 -5.09 5.05
N SER A 569 16.76 -5.16 6.28
CA SER A 569 15.34 -5.33 6.58
C SER A 569 14.71 -3.98 6.88
N PHE A 570 13.61 -3.70 6.18
CA PHE A 570 12.64 -2.63 6.47
C PHE A 570 11.26 -3.23 6.21
N ALA A 571 10.22 -2.74 6.88
CA ALA A 571 8.88 -3.34 6.89
C ALA A 571 8.86 -4.80 7.41
N ASP A 572 7.67 -5.41 7.48
CA ASP A 572 7.46 -6.75 8.02
C ASP A 572 8.24 -7.85 7.26
N THR A 573 9.38 -8.22 7.84
CA THR A 573 10.39 -9.10 7.24
C THR A 573 10.47 -10.46 7.94
N GLY A 574 10.24 -10.58 9.25
CA GLY A 574 10.27 -11.90 9.89
C GLY A 574 10.18 -11.94 11.41
N MET A 575 10.42 -13.13 11.96
CA MET A 575 10.38 -13.44 13.38
C MET A 575 11.75 -14.05 13.80
N PRO A 576 12.76 -13.25 14.18
CA PRO A 576 12.82 -11.77 14.25
C PRO A 576 12.89 -11.06 12.89
N ASN A 577 12.71 -9.74 12.86
CA ASN A 577 12.62 -8.95 11.62
C ASN A 577 13.93 -9.03 10.81
N HIS A 578 15.06 -8.86 11.49
CA HIS A 578 16.42 -9.16 11.00
C HIS A 578 16.74 -10.67 10.80
N GLY A 579 15.73 -11.48 10.51
CA GLY A 579 15.80 -12.95 10.44
C GLY A 579 16.07 -13.52 9.05
N VAL A 580 15.91 -12.75 7.98
CA VAL A 580 16.09 -13.22 6.60
C VAL A 580 17.56 -13.20 6.20
N ARG A 581 18.01 -14.28 5.54
CA ARG A 581 19.38 -14.46 5.03
C ARG A 581 19.34 -14.80 3.54
N GLY A 582 20.30 -14.28 2.77
CA GLY A 582 20.43 -14.50 1.34
C GLY A 582 21.03 -15.88 0.98
N PRO A 583 20.70 -16.44 -0.20
CA PRO A 583 19.73 -15.93 -1.16
C PRO A 583 18.29 -16.22 -0.67
N ALA A 584 17.44 -15.20 -0.70
CA ALA A 584 16.07 -15.24 -0.18
C ALA A 584 15.05 -15.43 -1.31
N GLN A 585 13.87 -15.99 -0.99
CA GLN A 585 12.74 -16.13 -1.93
C GLN A 585 13.09 -16.82 -3.27
N THR A 586 14.06 -17.74 -3.24
CA THR A 586 14.70 -18.31 -4.45
C THR A 586 13.74 -18.98 -5.41
N ALA A 587 12.64 -19.57 -4.92
CA ALA A 587 11.61 -20.18 -5.76
C ALA A 587 10.91 -19.14 -6.65
N GLN A 588 10.50 -18.00 -6.09
CA GLN A 588 9.89 -16.88 -6.81
C GLN A 588 10.91 -16.18 -7.73
N VAL A 589 12.14 -15.96 -7.25
CA VAL A 589 13.21 -15.35 -8.07
C VAL A 589 13.55 -16.23 -9.28
N GLY A 590 13.72 -17.54 -9.09
CA GLY A 590 14.01 -18.49 -10.18
C GLY A 590 12.84 -18.66 -11.13
N ALA A 591 11.60 -18.65 -10.62
CA ALA A 591 10.39 -18.65 -11.45
C ALA A 591 10.34 -17.41 -12.35
N LEU A 592 10.58 -16.21 -11.82
CA LEU A 592 10.65 -14.99 -12.61
C LEU A 592 11.83 -14.99 -13.58
N ALA A 593 13.03 -15.42 -13.16
CA ALA A 593 14.23 -15.41 -13.99
C ALA A 593 14.02 -16.09 -15.36
N VAL A 594 13.36 -17.25 -15.38
CA VAL A 594 13.02 -17.96 -16.63
C VAL A 594 11.96 -17.20 -17.45
N ARG A 595 10.98 -16.55 -16.79
CA ARG A 595 9.87 -15.82 -17.43
C ARG A 595 10.27 -14.46 -18.00
N THR A 596 11.16 -13.74 -17.32
CA THR A 596 11.66 -12.41 -17.71
C THR A 596 13.01 -12.47 -18.44
N ARG A 597 13.63 -13.65 -18.51
CA ARG A 597 14.96 -13.92 -19.08
C ARG A 597 16.12 -13.18 -18.38
N ASP A 598 16.03 -13.00 -17.06
CA ASP A 598 17.12 -12.41 -16.27
C ASP A 598 18.14 -13.47 -15.78
N PRO A 599 19.39 -13.49 -16.31
CA PRO A 599 20.40 -14.48 -15.95
C PRO A 599 20.98 -14.29 -14.55
N CYS A 600 20.88 -13.08 -13.99
CA CYS A 600 21.40 -12.75 -12.66
C CYS A 600 20.44 -13.21 -11.57
N ALA A 601 19.13 -13.08 -11.81
CA ALA A 601 18.09 -13.70 -11.01
C ALA A 601 18.18 -15.24 -11.06
N LEU A 602 18.47 -15.83 -12.23
CA LEU A 602 18.61 -17.29 -12.36
C LEU A 602 19.77 -17.80 -11.49
N TRP A 603 20.94 -17.14 -11.56
CA TRP A 603 22.08 -17.45 -10.70
C TRP A 603 21.77 -17.26 -9.21
N TYR A 604 21.07 -16.18 -8.83
CA TYR A 604 20.72 -15.91 -7.43
C TYR A 604 19.73 -16.96 -6.87
N SER A 605 18.83 -17.49 -7.68
CA SER A 605 17.94 -18.60 -7.31
C SER A 605 18.66 -19.92 -7.01
N GLY A 606 19.98 -19.98 -7.23
CA GLY A 606 20.84 -21.14 -6.95
C GLY A 606 21.15 -22.01 -8.17
N ALA A 607 20.64 -21.69 -9.35
CA ALA A 607 20.97 -22.42 -10.57
C ALA A 607 22.44 -22.21 -10.98
N ARG A 608 23.10 -23.28 -11.44
CA ARG A 608 24.50 -23.29 -11.90
C ARG A 608 24.68 -23.86 -13.31
N GLU A 609 23.62 -24.46 -13.85
CA GLU A 609 23.50 -25.01 -15.20
C GLU A 609 22.40 -24.24 -15.95
N PRO A 610 22.34 -24.31 -17.29
CA PRO A 610 21.35 -23.57 -18.09
C PRO A 610 19.91 -24.06 -17.84
N VAL A 611 18.95 -23.12 -17.72
CA VAL A 611 17.52 -23.44 -17.56
C VAL A 611 16.72 -22.83 -18.71
N ASP A 612 16.02 -23.67 -19.48
CA ASP A 612 15.29 -23.28 -20.71
C ASP A 612 16.13 -22.43 -21.69
N GLY A 613 17.44 -22.70 -21.77
CA GLY A 613 18.40 -21.97 -22.59
C GLY A 613 18.85 -20.61 -22.04
N LEU A 614 18.54 -20.30 -20.77
CA LEU A 614 19.07 -19.15 -20.05
C LEU A 614 20.27 -19.59 -19.19
N GLU A 615 21.42 -18.95 -19.41
CA GLU A 615 22.64 -19.17 -18.64
C GLU A 615 22.62 -18.40 -17.30
N PRO A 616 22.90 -19.02 -16.15
CA PRO A 616 23.06 -18.30 -14.89
C PRO A 616 24.38 -17.50 -14.85
N ARG A 617 24.31 -16.19 -14.54
CA ARG A 617 25.50 -15.30 -14.43
C ARG A 617 25.51 -14.56 -13.07
N PRO A 618 26.64 -14.44 -12.36
CA PRO A 618 26.72 -13.64 -11.14
C PRO A 618 26.47 -12.13 -11.41
N PRO A 619 25.97 -11.36 -10.41
CA PRO A 619 25.55 -9.96 -10.57
C PRO A 619 26.71 -8.93 -10.63
N LEU A 620 27.85 -9.31 -11.20
CA LEU A 620 29.05 -8.46 -11.30
C LEU A 620 28.83 -7.24 -12.22
N ASP A 621 28.04 -7.40 -13.28
CA ASP A 621 27.71 -6.35 -14.25
C ASP A 621 26.56 -5.42 -13.78
N LEU A 622 26.00 -5.65 -12.58
CA LEU A 622 24.98 -4.77 -12.00
C LEU A 622 25.64 -3.65 -11.18
N PRO A 623 25.02 -2.45 -11.09
CA PRO A 623 25.33 -1.51 -10.02
C PRO A 623 25.22 -2.23 -8.67
N GLN A 624 26.22 -2.11 -7.78
CA GLN A 624 26.17 -2.80 -6.48
C GLN A 624 25.24 -2.09 -5.49
N SER A 625 24.97 -0.80 -5.71
CA SER A 625 24.06 0.03 -4.92
C SER A 625 22.82 0.41 -5.73
N ILE A 626 21.70 0.64 -5.05
CA ILE A 626 20.43 1.05 -5.66
C ILE A 626 19.67 2.02 -4.76
N HIS A 627 18.95 2.95 -5.38
CA HIS A 627 17.95 3.79 -4.73
C HIS A 627 16.59 3.51 -5.38
N TYR A 628 15.67 2.98 -4.61
CA TYR A 628 14.29 2.72 -5.01
C TYR A 628 13.44 3.97 -4.75
N ARG A 629 13.43 4.89 -5.71
CA ARG A 629 12.91 6.27 -5.55
C ARG A 629 11.44 6.38 -5.12
N HIS A 630 10.64 5.34 -5.30
CA HIS A 630 9.21 5.32 -5.00
C HIS A 630 8.92 4.90 -3.56
N ILE A 631 9.71 3.97 -3.02
CA ILE A 631 9.64 3.54 -1.61
C ILE A 631 10.64 4.28 -0.70
N GLY A 632 11.52 5.13 -1.25
CA GLY A 632 12.49 5.91 -0.48
C GLY A 632 13.56 5.07 0.23
N VAL A 633 13.89 3.89 -0.31
CA VAL A 633 14.93 3.00 0.24
C VAL A 633 16.20 3.10 -0.60
N ALA A 634 17.31 3.46 0.04
CA ALA A 634 18.65 3.40 -0.54
C ALA A 634 19.43 2.23 0.07
N ILE A 635 20.12 1.46 -0.77
CA ILE A 635 20.97 0.32 -0.37
C ILE A 635 22.31 0.44 -1.07
N PHE A 636 23.40 0.45 -0.31
CA PHE A 636 24.77 0.32 -0.79
C PHE A 636 25.29 -1.06 -0.44
N ASN A 637 25.74 -1.82 -1.44
CA ASN A 637 26.54 -3.04 -1.23
C ASN A 637 27.96 -2.82 -1.76
N THR A 638 28.92 -3.57 -1.24
CA THR A 638 30.25 -3.72 -1.82
C THR A 638 30.36 -5.00 -2.67
N SER A 639 29.50 -6.00 -2.43
CA SER A 639 29.36 -7.20 -3.26
C SER A 639 27.93 -7.74 -3.24
N LEU A 640 27.33 -7.89 -4.43
CA LEU A 640 26.08 -8.64 -4.64
C LEU A 640 26.33 -10.15 -4.86
N GLU A 641 27.59 -10.57 -5.01
CA GLU A 641 27.94 -11.98 -5.26
C GLU A 641 28.10 -12.78 -3.95
N ASP A 642 28.87 -12.27 -2.99
CA ASP A 642 29.12 -12.96 -1.72
C ASP A 642 28.94 -12.02 -0.52
N GLY A 643 27.93 -12.33 0.29
CA GLY A 643 27.62 -11.66 1.54
C GLY A 643 28.64 -11.88 2.66
N ALA A 644 29.57 -12.83 2.53
CA ALA A 644 30.73 -12.96 3.41
C ALA A 644 31.83 -11.92 3.12
N GLU A 645 31.84 -11.33 1.92
CA GLU A 645 32.74 -10.24 1.52
C GLU A 645 32.02 -8.87 1.46
N ASN A 646 30.69 -8.88 1.39
CA ASN A 646 29.87 -7.67 1.34
C ASN A 646 29.85 -6.87 2.66
N VAL A 647 29.79 -5.55 2.52
CA VAL A 647 29.30 -4.61 3.51
C VAL A 647 28.05 -3.92 2.93
N ALA A 648 26.89 -4.25 3.50
CA ALA A 648 25.61 -3.66 3.18
C ALA A 648 25.29 -2.51 4.14
N VAL A 649 25.00 -1.33 3.60
CA VAL A 649 24.54 -0.16 4.35
C VAL A 649 23.29 0.37 3.67
N ALA A 650 22.17 0.46 4.40
CA ALA A 650 20.90 0.89 3.83
C ALA A 650 20.21 1.94 4.70
N MET A 651 19.33 2.75 4.11
CA MET A 651 18.50 3.74 4.81
C MET A 651 17.11 3.85 4.16
N HIS A 652 16.06 3.99 4.97
CA HIS A 652 14.70 4.26 4.54
C HIS A 652 14.30 5.71 4.91
N SER A 653 13.74 6.43 3.96
CA SER A 653 13.09 7.74 4.15
C SER A 653 12.16 7.96 2.95
N GLY A 654 10.88 7.59 3.08
CA GLY A 654 10.00 7.41 1.92
C GLY A 654 8.51 7.56 2.19
N ARG A 655 7.73 7.56 1.11
CA ARG A 655 6.27 7.63 1.16
C ARG A 655 5.66 6.39 1.82
N TYR A 656 4.76 6.58 2.76
CA TYR A 656 3.92 5.52 3.32
C TYR A 656 2.83 5.11 2.32
N GLN A 657 2.68 3.81 2.09
CA GLN A 657 1.83 3.24 1.03
C GLN A 657 0.93 2.10 1.53
N ALA A 658 1.41 1.22 2.41
CA ALA A 658 0.63 0.08 2.92
C ALA A 658 1.04 -0.35 4.34
N GLY A 659 0.14 -1.09 5.00
CA GLY A 659 0.15 -1.37 6.44
C GLY A 659 1.33 -2.18 6.99
N HIS A 660 2.19 -2.74 6.13
CA HIS A 660 3.39 -3.47 6.55
C HIS A 660 4.63 -2.56 6.68
N GLN A 661 4.58 -1.29 6.23
CA GLN A 661 5.63 -0.30 6.45
C GLN A 661 5.64 0.20 7.89
N HIS A 662 6.84 0.30 8.47
CA HIS A 662 7.06 0.65 9.87
C HIS A 662 7.19 2.17 10.08
N PRO A 663 7.06 2.69 11.32
CA PRO A 663 7.33 4.09 11.68
C PRO A 663 8.84 4.36 11.84
N ASP A 664 9.58 4.13 10.76
CA ASP A 664 11.04 4.00 10.71
C ASP A 664 11.73 5.04 9.80
N GLN A 665 11.10 6.20 9.55
CA GLN A 665 11.67 7.24 8.69
C GLN A 665 13.05 7.68 9.17
N ASN A 666 13.97 7.86 8.23
CA ASN A 666 15.42 8.03 8.40
C ASN A 666 16.17 6.84 9.06
N SER A 667 15.54 5.69 9.37
CA SER A 667 16.23 4.52 9.93
C SER A 667 17.29 3.96 8.97
N PHE A 668 18.38 3.41 9.52
CA PHE A 668 19.46 2.77 8.76
C PHE A 668 19.78 1.35 9.26
N VAL A 669 20.36 0.53 8.39
CA VAL A 669 20.79 -0.85 8.69
C VAL A 669 22.23 -1.04 8.21
N ILE A 670 23.06 -1.76 8.99
CA ILE A 670 24.47 -2.07 8.65
C ILE A 670 24.70 -3.57 8.87
N HIS A 671 25.03 -4.29 7.81
CA HIS A 671 25.38 -5.71 7.84
C HIS A 671 26.71 -5.92 7.10
N ALA A 672 27.60 -6.77 7.62
CA ALA A 672 28.97 -6.86 7.10
C ALA A 672 29.57 -8.24 7.29
N TYR A 673 30.26 -8.74 6.28
CA TYR A 673 31.01 -10.00 6.32
C TYR A 673 30.19 -11.20 6.82
N GLY A 674 28.90 -11.22 6.45
CA GLY A 674 27.90 -12.20 6.85
C GLY A 674 27.36 -12.06 8.28
N GLU A 675 27.63 -10.96 8.98
CA GLU A 675 27.18 -10.64 10.34
C GLU A 675 26.20 -9.44 10.37
N LYS A 676 25.49 -9.29 11.49
CA LYS A 676 24.50 -8.22 11.72
C LYS A 676 25.02 -7.22 12.74
N LEU A 677 25.41 -6.03 12.28
CA LEU A 677 26.09 -5.01 13.08
C LEU A 677 25.13 -3.96 13.65
N ALA A 678 24.34 -3.31 12.79
CA ALA A 678 23.17 -2.52 13.17
C ALA A 678 21.95 -3.15 12.51
N ILE A 679 20.96 -3.58 13.31
CA ILE A 679 19.75 -4.28 12.87
C ILE A 679 18.54 -3.37 12.84
N ASP A 680 17.55 -3.72 12.01
CA ASP A 680 16.17 -3.34 12.28
C ASP A 680 15.55 -4.35 13.27
N GLY A 681 14.86 -3.85 14.30
CA GLY A 681 14.46 -4.62 15.48
C GLY A 681 13.04 -5.20 15.45
N GLY A 682 12.76 -6.06 16.43
CA GLY A 682 11.45 -6.62 16.70
C GLY A 682 11.12 -7.92 15.96
N TYR A 683 9.92 -8.43 16.22
CA TYR A 683 9.43 -9.71 15.72
C TYR A 683 8.08 -9.51 15.03
N TYR A 684 8.01 -9.80 13.74
CA TYR A 684 6.73 -10.00 13.05
C TYR A 684 6.16 -11.38 13.38
N ASP A 685 5.53 -11.49 14.55
CA ASP A 685 4.83 -12.68 15.00
C ASP A 685 3.44 -12.81 14.34
N TRP A 686 2.59 -11.79 14.48
CA TRP A 686 1.38 -11.63 13.66
C TRP A 686 0.90 -10.18 13.64
N TYR A 687 0.31 -9.77 12.51
CA TYR A 687 -0.19 -8.41 12.29
C TYR A 687 -1.18 -7.98 13.37
N GLY A 688 -0.77 -7.00 14.19
CA GLY A 688 -1.57 -6.47 15.29
C GLY A 688 -1.43 -7.22 16.62
N SER A 689 -0.40 -8.04 16.81
CA SER A 689 -0.08 -8.67 18.10
C SER A 689 0.26 -7.65 19.21
N PRO A 690 0.33 -8.07 20.48
CA PRO A 690 0.84 -7.24 21.57
C PRO A 690 2.29 -6.77 21.36
N HIS A 691 3.20 -7.63 20.89
CA HIS A 691 4.60 -7.26 20.62
C HIS A 691 4.70 -6.33 19.40
N PHE A 692 4.03 -6.70 18.31
CA PHE A 692 3.94 -5.91 17.08
C PHE A 692 3.50 -4.47 17.38
N LYS A 693 2.43 -4.28 18.18
CA LYS A 693 1.93 -2.95 18.56
C LYS A 693 2.83 -2.20 19.55
N ALA A 694 3.52 -2.90 20.46
CA ALA A 694 4.30 -2.30 21.53
C ALA A 694 5.79 -2.09 21.19
N TYR A 695 6.30 -2.71 20.12
CA TYR A 695 7.70 -2.63 19.74
C TYR A 695 7.95 -2.59 18.23
N SER A 696 7.55 -3.60 17.45
CA SER A 696 7.90 -3.65 16.01
C SER A 696 7.31 -2.50 15.18
N MET A 697 6.07 -2.09 15.49
CA MET A 697 5.43 -0.91 14.91
C MET A 697 5.65 0.34 15.77
N GLN A 698 6.83 0.47 16.37
CA GLN A 698 7.23 1.64 17.14
C GLN A 698 8.66 2.02 16.78
N THR A 699 8.89 3.32 16.58
CA THR A 699 10.23 3.92 16.34
C THR A 699 11.28 3.54 17.38
N LEU A 700 10.85 3.03 18.54
CA LEU A 700 11.64 2.44 19.62
C LEU A 700 12.46 1.19 19.21
N ALA A 701 12.14 0.55 18.07
CA ALA A 701 12.81 -0.64 17.53
C ALA A 701 13.75 -0.35 16.32
N HIS A 702 13.78 0.89 15.83
CA HIS A 702 14.48 1.27 14.59
C HIS A 702 15.65 2.23 14.87
N ASN A 703 16.65 2.28 13.98
CA ASN A 703 17.89 3.04 14.19
C ASN A 703 17.73 4.53 13.81
N THR A 704 16.79 5.22 14.46
CA THR A 704 16.42 6.62 14.19
C THR A 704 16.27 7.40 15.50
N LEU A 705 15.30 8.32 15.61
CA LEU A 705 15.18 9.26 16.74
C LEU A 705 13.83 9.15 17.48
N LEU A 706 13.84 9.29 18.81
CA LEU A 706 12.64 9.59 19.61
C LEU A 706 12.67 11.03 20.15
N VAL A 707 11.48 11.62 20.33
CA VAL A 707 11.29 12.99 20.82
C VAL A 707 10.44 12.97 22.08
N ASP A 708 11.03 13.34 23.21
CA ASP A 708 10.44 13.15 24.56
C ASP A 708 9.98 11.69 24.80
N GLY A 709 10.75 10.73 24.29
CA GLY A 709 10.44 9.30 24.32
C GLY A 709 9.30 8.85 23.39
N GLN A 710 8.75 9.75 22.57
CA GLN A 710 7.69 9.45 21.59
C GLN A 710 8.27 9.20 20.21
N GLY A 711 7.75 8.17 19.54
CA GLY A 711 8.10 7.80 18.16
C GLY A 711 7.31 8.57 17.10
N GLN A 712 7.44 8.09 15.87
CA GLN A 712 6.72 8.54 14.68
C GLN A 712 5.30 7.95 14.62
N ALA A 713 4.45 8.47 13.73
CA ALA A 713 3.07 8.03 13.56
C ALA A 713 2.98 6.70 12.77
N ALA A 714 2.71 5.59 13.46
CA ALA A 714 2.51 4.28 12.85
C ALA A 714 1.28 4.26 11.92
N CYS A 715 1.40 3.56 10.78
CA CYS A 715 0.35 3.33 9.79
C CYS A 715 -0.40 4.59 9.28
N THR A 716 0.25 5.76 9.25
CA THR A 716 -0.40 7.04 8.98
C THR A 716 -0.15 7.51 7.54
N GLU A 717 -1.22 7.71 6.77
CA GLU A 717 -1.14 8.30 5.43
C GLU A 717 -0.68 9.77 5.52
N GLY A 718 0.33 10.13 4.72
CA GLY A 718 0.95 11.46 4.76
C GLY A 718 2.15 11.57 5.72
N ALA A 719 2.46 10.57 6.54
CA ALA A 719 3.70 10.50 7.32
C ALA A 719 4.92 10.14 6.43
N ASP A 720 5.12 10.92 5.37
CA ASP A 720 5.99 10.63 4.23
C ASP A 720 7.39 11.21 4.42
N GLY A 721 8.37 10.33 4.68
CA GLY A 721 9.79 10.67 4.58
C GLY A 721 10.25 10.83 3.14
N ARG A 722 11.49 11.32 2.94
CA ARG A 722 12.03 11.56 1.60
C ARG A 722 13.55 11.44 1.54
N VAL A 723 14.05 10.56 0.69
CA VAL A 723 15.45 10.61 0.22
C VAL A 723 15.66 11.92 -0.57
N THR A 724 16.44 12.83 -0.01
CA THR A 724 16.73 14.16 -0.57
C THR A 724 17.91 14.16 -1.53
N ALA A 725 18.82 13.18 -1.39
CA ALA A 725 19.98 13.01 -2.26
C ALA A 725 20.45 11.55 -2.23
N PHE A 726 20.99 11.06 -3.36
CA PHE A 726 21.65 9.76 -3.48
C PHE A 726 22.82 9.87 -4.45
N MET A 727 23.99 9.39 -4.05
CA MET A 727 25.20 9.33 -4.86
C MET A 727 25.91 8.01 -4.58
N ASP A 728 26.40 7.34 -5.63
CA ASP A 728 27.21 6.13 -5.49
C ASP A 728 28.46 6.13 -6.38
N SER A 729 29.51 5.51 -5.87
CA SER A 729 30.81 5.36 -6.54
C SER A 729 31.55 4.14 -5.97
N PRO A 730 32.70 3.73 -6.56
CA PRO A 730 33.53 2.66 -6.00
C PRO A 730 34.08 2.96 -4.60
N GLY A 731 34.30 4.24 -4.27
CA GLY A 731 34.91 4.66 -3.00
C GLY A 731 33.94 5.19 -1.95
N TYR A 732 32.80 5.73 -2.36
CA TYR A 732 31.83 6.40 -1.50
C TYR A 732 30.40 6.11 -1.94
N GLY A 733 29.52 5.78 -0.98
CA GLY A 733 28.08 5.92 -1.12
C GLY A 733 27.59 7.07 -0.22
N TYR A 734 26.56 7.79 -0.64
CA TYR A 734 25.94 8.86 0.17
C TYR A 734 24.42 8.88 -0.02
N VAL A 735 23.68 9.02 1.08
CA VAL A 735 22.24 9.27 1.05
C VAL A 735 21.87 10.38 2.04
N GLY A 736 21.04 11.31 1.59
CA GLY A 736 20.35 12.29 2.43
C GLY A 736 18.89 11.88 2.61
N GLY A 737 18.34 12.02 3.81
CA GLY A 737 16.94 11.74 4.15
C GLY A 737 16.33 12.91 4.93
N ASP A 738 15.04 13.16 4.71
CA ASP A 738 14.25 14.18 5.38
C ASP A 738 13.02 13.51 6.03
N ALA A 739 12.89 13.65 7.35
CA ALA A 739 11.75 13.20 8.14
C ALA A 739 11.11 14.38 8.93
N SER A 740 11.11 15.56 8.31
CA SER A 740 10.61 16.82 8.89
C SER A 740 9.10 17.04 8.75
N ASP A 741 8.38 16.18 8.00
CA ASP A 741 6.95 16.35 7.79
C ASP A 741 6.19 16.29 9.15
N PRO A 742 5.23 17.22 9.40
CA PRO A 742 4.52 17.27 10.67
C PRO A 742 3.76 15.99 11.01
N GLU A 743 3.25 15.22 10.05
CA GLU A 743 2.51 13.99 10.36
C GLU A 743 3.44 12.88 10.87
N ILE A 744 4.72 12.87 10.47
CA ILE A 744 5.72 11.88 10.94
C ILE A 744 5.85 11.94 12.47
N TYR A 745 6.17 13.10 13.06
CA TYR A 745 6.36 13.23 14.51
C TYR A 745 5.18 13.93 15.23
N GLY A 746 3.99 14.00 14.61
CA GLY A 746 2.81 14.67 15.17
C GLY A 746 3.07 16.13 15.56
N GLY A 747 3.76 16.88 14.71
CA GLY A 747 4.10 18.28 14.90
C GLY A 747 5.12 18.57 16.02
N ARG A 748 5.88 17.58 16.49
CA ARG A 748 6.92 17.79 17.53
C ARG A 748 8.21 18.37 16.96
N LEU A 749 8.56 18.03 15.71
CA LEU A 749 9.74 18.55 15.00
C LEU A 749 9.36 19.61 13.97
N GLN A 750 10.31 20.52 13.72
CA GLN A 750 10.35 21.44 12.57
C GLN A 750 11.33 20.92 11.50
N ARG A 751 12.28 20.06 11.90
CA ARG A 751 13.31 19.51 11.03
C ARG A 751 13.89 18.20 11.56
N PHE A 752 14.13 17.25 10.65
CA PHE A 752 15.02 16.11 10.85
C PHE A 752 15.66 15.73 9.51
N ASP A 753 16.79 16.38 9.18
CA ASP A 753 17.67 15.90 8.11
C ASP A 753 18.58 14.80 8.68
N ARG A 754 18.77 13.70 7.93
CA ARG A 754 19.84 12.72 8.14
C ARG A 754 20.74 12.68 6.91
N LYS A 755 22.06 12.76 7.11
CA LYS A 755 23.07 12.60 6.05
C LYS A 755 23.94 11.41 6.40
N LEU A 756 23.90 10.36 5.58
CA LEU A 756 24.70 9.15 5.76
C LEU A 756 25.76 9.08 4.65
N LEU A 757 27.04 9.08 5.04
CA LEU A 757 28.20 8.90 4.17
C LEU A 757 28.86 7.55 4.47
N PHE A 758 28.90 6.67 3.47
CA PHE A 758 29.59 5.38 3.53
C PHE A 758 30.90 5.44 2.74
N ILE A 759 32.04 5.48 3.44
CA ILE A 759 33.38 5.36 2.86
C ILE A 759 33.68 3.87 2.70
N LYS A 760 33.66 3.37 1.46
CA LYS A 760 33.68 1.94 1.17
C LYS A 760 35.07 1.32 1.38
N PRO A 761 35.19 0.14 2.01
CA PRO A 761 34.13 -0.65 2.66
C PRO A 761 33.95 -0.37 4.17
N GLY A 762 34.82 0.44 4.78
CA GLY A 762 35.11 0.36 6.22
C GLY A 762 34.45 1.39 7.14
N PHE A 763 33.88 2.51 6.67
CA PHE A 763 33.38 3.56 7.57
C PHE A 763 32.03 4.15 7.18
N VAL A 764 31.12 4.30 8.15
CA VAL A 764 29.83 4.97 7.99
C VAL A 764 29.79 6.19 8.92
N LEU A 765 29.48 7.36 8.39
CA LEU A 765 29.30 8.59 9.15
C LEU A 765 27.84 9.05 9.02
N VAL A 766 27.19 9.29 10.14
CA VAL A 766 25.79 9.77 10.23
C VAL A 766 25.80 11.17 10.85
N HIS A 767 25.35 12.17 10.09
CA HIS A 767 25.15 13.55 10.53
C HIS A 767 23.65 13.86 10.52
N ASP A 768 23.06 14.00 11.71
CA ASP A 768 21.65 14.37 11.87
C ASP A 768 21.54 15.84 12.27
N VAL A 769 20.63 16.58 11.64
CA VAL A 769 20.26 17.95 12.01
C VAL A 769 18.80 17.94 12.45
N VAL A 770 18.58 18.14 13.75
CA VAL A 770 17.25 18.08 14.36
C VAL A 770 16.87 19.45 14.92
N GLU A 771 15.66 19.90 14.61
CA GLU A 771 15.05 21.11 15.18
C GLU A 771 13.64 20.78 15.69
N ALA A 772 13.40 20.97 16.98
CA ALA A 772 12.13 20.70 17.66
C ALA A 772 11.29 21.98 17.79
N VAL A 773 9.96 21.88 17.71
CA VAL A 773 9.04 23.04 17.85
C VAL A 773 9.19 23.71 19.22
N ARG A 774 9.42 22.89 20.25
CA ARG A 774 9.73 23.29 21.64
C ARG A 774 10.96 22.52 22.11
N PRO A 775 11.71 22.99 23.13
CA PRO A 775 12.83 22.23 23.67
C PRO A 775 12.38 20.84 24.15
N ALA A 776 13.01 19.78 23.62
CA ALA A 776 12.63 18.39 23.83
C ALA A 776 13.87 17.53 24.12
N LYS A 777 13.70 16.41 24.85
CA LYS A 777 14.73 15.37 25.00
C LYS A 777 14.80 14.60 23.68
N LEU A 778 15.98 14.53 23.08
CA LEU A 778 16.20 13.85 21.80
C LEU A 778 17.07 12.62 22.03
N ASP A 779 16.53 11.46 21.65
CA ASP A 779 17.09 10.14 21.90
C ASP A 779 17.39 9.44 20.57
N TRP A 780 18.68 9.32 20.24
CA TRP A 780 19.19 8.65 19.05
C TRP A 780 19.42 7.17 19.33
N LEU A 781 18.94 6.27 18.46
CA LEU A 781 18.90 4.83 18.71
C LEU A 781 19.80 4.02 17.77
N LEU A 782 20.42 2.96 18.31
CA LEU A 782 21.06 1.89 17.53
C LEU A 782 20.83 0.52 18.18
N HIS A 783 20.50 -0.48 17.35
CA HIS A 783 20.14 -1.83 17.77
C HIS A 783 21.14 -2.89 17.26
N ALA A 784 21.45 -3.88 18.09
CA ALA A 784 22.34 -5.01 17.77
C ALA A 784 21.80 -6.34 18.34
N ILE A 785 22.22 -7.48 17.79
CA ILE A 785 21.94 -8.83 18.34
C ILE A 785 22.99 -9.32 19.34
N VAL A 786 23.98 -8.48 19.67
CA VAL A 786 25.09 -8.76 20.59
C VAL A 786 25.19 -7.64 21.63
N PRO A 787 25.74 -7.90 22.84
CA PRO A 787 25.89 -6.88 23.86
C PRO A 787 26.71 -5.68 23.37
N ILE A 788 26.09 -4.50 23.38
CA ILE A 788 26.75 -3.23 23.05
C ILE A 788 27.53 -2.78 24.29
N GLN A 789 28.85 -2.64 24.15
CA GLN A 789 29.72 -2.08 25.18
C GLN A 789 29.90 -0.58 24.94
N THR A 790 30.05 0.24 25.99
CA THR A 790 30.15 1.71 25.88
C THR A 790 31.25 2.30 26.76
N ASP A 791 32.01 3.24 26.22
CA ASP A 791 32.94 4.11 26.95
C ASP A 791 32.42 5.56 26.92
N LEU A 792 31.94 6.03 28.07
CA LEU A 792 31.41 7.39 28.23
C LEU A 792 32.49 8.49 28.19
N GLN A 793 33.76 8.18 28.48
CA GLN A 793 34.85 9.17 28.39
C GLN A 793 35.25 9.40 26.93
N ARG A 794 35.27 8.33 26.13
CA ARG A 794 35.56 8.40 24.68
C ARG A 794 34.32 8.75 23.86
N LYS A 795 33.12 8.59 24.42
CA LYS A 795 31.81 8.70 23.75
C LYS A 795 31.68 7.65 22.64
N SER A 796 32.19 6.44 22.90
CA SER A 796 32.28 5.34 21.92
C SER A 796 31.49 4.10 22.36
N PHE A 797 31.16 3.25 21.38
CA PHE A 797 30.49 1.98 21.59
C PHE A 797 31.07 0.88 20.69
N ASP A 798 30.95 -0.36 21.13
CA ASP A 798 31.45 -1.54 20.42
C ASP A 798 30.38 -2.64 20.41
N ALA A 799 30.02 -3.13 19.22
CA ALA A 799 29.20 -4.33 19.01
C ALA A 799 30.04 -5.35 18.23
N VAL A 800 30.31 -6.51 18.84
CA VAL A 800 31.27 -7.50 18.34
C VAL A 800 30.57 -8.82 18.04
N CYS A 801 30.57 -9.23 16.78
CA CYS A 801 30.10 -10.53 16.29
C CYS A 801 31.30 -11.46 16.03
N GLU A 802 31.08 -12.66 15.47
CA GLU A 802 32.15 -13.64 15.26
C GLU A 802 33.17 -13.18 14.19
N ARG A 803 32.69 -12.72 13.03
CA ARG A 803 33.53 -12.35 11.87
C ARG A 803 33.66 -10.85 11.63
N ALA A 804 32.85 -10.03 12.29
CA ALA A 804 32.83 -8.58 12.13
C ALA A 804 32.54 -7.84 13.44
N ALA A 805 32.92 -6.56 13.51
CA ALA A 805 32.54 -5.66 14.59
C ALA A 805 32.14 -4.28 14.07
N LEU A 806 31.33 -3.57 14.86
CA LEU A 806 31.01 -2.16 14.68
C LEU A 806 31.61 -1.37 15.85
N HIS A 807 32.61 -0.54 15.56
CA HIS A 807 33.18 0.41 16.52
C HIS A 807 32.66 1.81 16.20
N GLY A 808 31.82 2.39 17.06
CA GLY A 808 31.22 3.70 16.86
C GLY A 808 31.75 4.74 17.84
N ARG A 809 31.79 6.01 17.42
CA ARG A 809 32.10 7.16 18.27
C ARG A 809 31.24 8.36 17.91
N PHE A 810 30.64 8.98 18.92
CA PHE A 810 29.95 10.26 18.78
C PHE A 810 30.93 11.43 18.91
N LEU A 811 30.82 12.35 17.96
CA LEU A 811 31.64 13.56 17.82
C LEU A 811 30.85 14.84 18.13
N SER A 812 29.51 14.77 18.06
CA SER A 812 28.57 15.83 18.44
C SER A 812 27.22 15.22 18.85
N PRO A 813 26.46 15.83 19.78
CA PRO A 813 26.89 16.85 20.74
C PRO A 813 27.93 16.28 21.73
N GLU A 814 28.66 17.15 22.42
CA GLU A 814 29.72 16.72 23.32
C GLU A 814 29.23 16.19 24.67
N ASP A 815 28.07 16.64 25.14
CA ASP A 815 27.55 16.47 26.50
C ASP A 815 26.43 15.43 26.60
N MET A 816 26.43 14.45 25.69
CA MET A 816 25.45 13.37 25.64
C MET A 816 25.65 12.30 26.72
N LYS A 817 24.57 11.55 26.97
CA LYS A 817 24.60 10.27 27.71
C LYS A 817 24.48 9.09 26.75
N LEU A 818 25.17 7.99 27.08
CA LEU A 818 24.96 6.69 26.45
C LEU A 818 24.35 5.73 27.47
N GLU A 819 23.22 5.12 27.15
CA GLU A 819 22.54 4.11 27.97
C GLU A 819 22.27 2.87 27.11
N VAL A 820 22.54 1.67 27.64
CA VAL A 820 22.31 0.40 26.93
C VAL A 820 21.25 -0.41 27.65
N SER A 821 20.32 -0.97 26.88
CA SER A 821 19.19 -1.79 27.36
C SER A 821 19.04 -3.04 26.49
N THR A 822 18.35 -4.07 26.99
CA THR A 822 18.13 -5.33 26.25
C THR A 822 16.76 -5.91 26.54
N GLY A 823 16.21 -6.66 25.57
CA GLY A 823 14.85 -7.22 25.63
C GLY A 823 13.76 -6.21 25.26
N PHE A 824 12.50 -6.63 25.40
CA PHE A 824 11.35 -5.97 24.78
C PHE A 824 10.37 -5.38 25.81
N PRO A 825 9.61 -4.32 25.45
CA PRO A 825 8.48 -3.84 26.27
C PRO A 825 7.39 -4.91 26.48
N VAL A 826 7.22 -5.81 25.51
CA VAL A 826 6.32 -6.95 25.50
C VAL A 826 7.03 -8.09 24.76
N GLU A 827 7.04 -9.30 25.32
CA GLU A 827 7.67 -10.47 24.67
C GLU A 827 6.87 -10.94 23.44
N PRO A 828 7.52 -11.39 22.36
CA PRO A 828 6.87 -11.87 21.14
C PRO A 828 6.23 -13.26 21.31
N VAL A 829 5.19 -13.53 20.51
CA VAL A 829 4.49 -14.83 20.48
C VAL A 829 4.82 -15.66 19.24
N ASN A 830 4.54 -16.96 19.30
CA ASN A 830 4.84 -17.91 18.23
C ASN A 830 3.74 -17.90 17.17
N ARG A 831 3.87 -16.96 16.20
CA ARG A 831 2.94 -16.79 15.08
C ARG A 831 1.48 -16.58 15.54
N TYR A 832 0.49 -17.01 14.76
CA TYR A 832 -0.94 -17.00 15.08
C TYR A 832 -1.31 -17.87 16.31
N SER A 833 -0.92 -17.43 17.50
CA SER A 833 -1.18 -18.05 18.80
C SER A 833 -1.02 -17.03 19.93
N THR A 834 -1.12 -17.50 21.18
CA THR A 834 -0.79 -16.76 22.40
C THR A 834 0.42 -17.33 23.16
N GLU A 835 1.09 -18.33 22.59
CA GLU A 835 2.29 -18.97 23.18
C GLU A 835 3.53 -18.11 22.91
N PRO A 836 4.49 -17.94 23.85
CA PRO A 836 5.71 -17.16 23.60
C PRO A 836 6.62 -17.81 22.54
N VAL A 837 7.48 -17.01 21.91
CA VAL A 837 8.53 -17.53 21.00
C VAL A 837 9.42 -18.56 21.72
N PRO A 838 9.71 -19.74 21.11
CA PRO A 838 10.61 -20.73 21.69
C PRO A 838 12.01 -20.19 21.96
N ARG A 839 12.63 -20.55 23.09
CA ARG A 839 13.93 -20.00 23.52
C ARG A 839 15.09 -20.34 22.59
N ASP A 840 14.99 -21.41 21.82
CA ASP A 840 15.91 -21.82 20.76
C ASP A 840 15.81 -20.96 19.48
N GLN A 841 14.73 -20.17 19.35
CA GLN A 841 14.44 -19.26 18.24
C GLN A 841 14.43 -17.79 18.69
N TYR A 842 14.80 -17.52 19.95
CA TYR A 842 14.77 -16.20 20.57
C TYR A 842 16.16 -15.54 20.57
N PHE A 843 16.24 -14.38 19.91
CA PHE A 843 17.39 -13.49 19.92
C PHE A 843 17.08 -12.27 20.80
N PRO A 844 17.79 -12.05 21.93
CA PRO A 844 17.66 -10.83 22.70
C PRO A 844 18.32 -9.67 21.95
N GLU A 845 17.54 -8.64 21.65
CA GLU A 845 18.06 -7.41 21.08
C GLU A 845 18.70 -6.53 22.15
N TRP A 846 19.70 -5.75 21.74
CA TRP A 846 20.39 -4.75 22.55
C TRP A 846 20.23 -3.39 21.89
N ARG A 847 19.70 -2.41 22.62
CA ARG A 847 19.53 -1.03 22.16
C ARG A 847 20.44 -0.10 22.93
N LEU A 848 21.27 0.62 22.19
CA LEU A 848 21.97 1.82 22.61
C LEU A 848 21.04 3.03 22.40
N THR A 849 20.88 3.83 23.45
CA THR A 849 20.24 5.15 23.41
C THR A 849 21.31 6.22 23.67
N ALA A 850 21.47 7.16 22.75
CA ALA A 850 22.32 8.34 22.90
C ALA A 850 21.45 9.59 23.07
N THR A 851 21.49 10.21 24.25
CA THR A 851 20.57 11.28 24.66
C THR A 851 21.25 12.65 24.69
N SER A 852 20.58 13.69 24.19
CA SER A 852 20.99 15.10 24.31
C SER A 852 21.17 15.58 25.76
N ALA A 853 21.93 16.65 25.99
CA ALA A 853 22.08 17.28 27.31
C ALA A 853 20.79 17.98 27.78
N GLY A 854 19.85 17.19 28.28
CA GLY A 854 18.50 17.66 28.64
C GLY A 854 17.66 18.02 27.41
N SER A 855 16.68 18.90 27.62
CA SER A 855 15.72 19.32 26.59
C SER A 855 16.28 20.47 25.75
N VAL A 856 16.47 20.24 24.44
CA VAL A 856 17.11 21.17 23.50
C VAL A 856 16.15 21.53 22.36
N LYS A 857 16.23 22.77 21.83
CA LYS A 857 15.42 23.16 20.66
C LYS A 857 16.05 22.71 19.34
N SER A 858 17.38 22.66 19.26
CA SER A 858 18.11 22.15 18.11
C SER A 858 19.37 21.44 18.58
N VAL A 859 19.78 20.42 17.84
CA VAL A 859 21.01 19.66 18.05
C VAL A 859 21.50 19.11 16.71
N GLU A 860 22.80 18.96 16.58
CA GLU A 860 23.40 18.18 15.51
C GLU A 860 24.09 16.95 16.12
N PHE A 861 23.58 15.75 15.82
CA PHE A 861 24.27 14.51 16.16
C PHE A 861 25.27 14.17 15.05
N LEU A 862 26.48 13.77 15.41
CA LEU A 862 27.48 13.28 14.47
C LEU A 862 28.11 12.01 15.03
N ALA A 863 27.83 10.88 14.41
CA ALA A 863 28.39 9.57 14.75
C ALA A 863 29.29 9.08 13.61
N GLY A 864 30.55 8.75 13.91
CA GLY A 864 31.44 8.02 13.02
C GLY A 864 31.52 6.57 13.46
N MET A 865 31.34 5.62 12.54
CA MET A 865 31.37 4.18 12.81
C MET A 865 32.34 3.48 11.86
N GLN A 866 33.17 2.58 12.39
CA GLN A 866 33.98 1.66 11.62
C GLN A 866 33.32 0.28 11.58
N VAL A 867 33.08 -0.23 10.37
CA VAL A 867 32.83 -1.64 10.10
C VAL A 867 34.19 -2.34 10.01
N ARG A 868 34.42 -3.34 10.86
CA ARG A 868 35.70 -4.07 10.95
C ARG A 868 35.53 -5.54 10.58
N ARG A 869 36.41 -6.07 9.74
CA ARG A 869 36.64 -7.51 9.55
C ARG A 869 37.47 -8.04 10.72
N LEU A 870 37.04 -9.16 11.31
CA LEU A 870 37.76 -9.86 12.37
C LEU A 870 38.42 -11.17 11.87
N ALA A 871 37.95 -11.70 10.74
CA ALA A 871 38.63 -12.77 10.01
C ALA A 871 39.93 -12.26 9.36
N ASP A 872 40.86 -13.18 9.06
CA ASP A 872 42.18 -12.88 8.50
C ASP A 872 42.11 -12.23 7.10
N PRO A 873 42.75 -11.06 6.85
CA PRO A 873 43.46 -10.20 7.80
C PRO A 873 42.51 -9.33 8.64
N ALA A 874 42.63 -9.44 9.97
CA ALA A 874 41.79 -8.69 10.91
C ALA A 874 42.14 -7.20 10.91
N GLU A 875 41.14 -6.34 10.76
CA GLU A 875 41.33 -4.88 10.66
C GLU A 875 41.52 -4.25 12.06
N PRO A 876 42.51 -3.35 12.25
CA PRO A 876 42.68 -2.65 13.53
C PRO A 876 41.50 -1.71 13.83
N VAL A 877 41.36 -1.32 15.10
CA VAL A 877 40.48 -0.20 15.49
C VAL A 877 41.09 1.09 14.94
N GLY A 878 40.30 1.86 14.20
CA GLY A 878 40.69 3.17 13.70
C GLY A 878 40.43 4.29 14.72
N GLU A 879 41.30 5.29 14.75
CA GLU A 879 41.10 6.49 15.56
C GLU A 879 40.09 7.41 14.86
N ILE A 880 38.83 7.41 15.29
CA ILE A 880 37.79 8.36 14.83
C ILE A 880 37.82 9.59 15.76
N GLY A 881 37.92 10.81 15.22
CA GLY A 881 37.94 12.03 16.03
C GLY A 881 37.56 13.31 15.27
N SER A 882 37.21 14.36 16.03
CA SER A 882 36.92 15.69 15.49
C SER A 882 38.22 16.44 15.16
N ILE A 883 38.19 17.29 14.14
CA ILE A 883 39.27 18.25 13.81
C ILE A 883 38.71 19.66 13.61
N ASP A 884 39.57 20.66 13.82
CA ASP A 884 39.22 22.07 13.60
C ASP A 884 38.85 22.31 12.13
N ALA A 885 37.63 22.81 11.93
CA ALA A 885 37.11 23.20 10.63
C ALA A 885 36.22 24.45 10.74
N GLU A 886 36.35 25.34 9.77
CA GLU A 886 35.49 26.50 9.58
C GLU A 886 34.22 26.08 8.84
N ASN A 887 33.06 26.60 9.27
CA ASN A 887 31.73 26.34 8.70
C ASN A 887 31.27 24.87 8.65
N ALA A 888 32.05 23.94 9.22
CA ALA A 888 31.81 22.51 9.17
C ALA A 888 32.15 21.80 10.48
N HIS A 889 31.59 20.61 10.66
CA HIS A 889 32.18 19.60 11.53
C HIS A 889 33.27 18.88 10.74
N GLY A 890 34.51 19.04 11.18
CA GLY A 890 35.63 18.27 10.65
C GLY A 890 35.77 16.95 11.39
N VAL A 891 35.97 15.87 10.62
CA VAL A 891 36.27 14.53 11.13
C VAL A 891 37.59 14.07 10.52
N GLU A 892 38.48 13.51 11.34
CA GLU A 892 39.58 12.68 10.90
C GLU A 892 39.35 11.24 11.37
N ILE A 893 39.60 10.28 10.48
CA ILE A 893 39.65 8.86 10.80
C ILE A 893 41.02 8.33 10.39
N ARG A 894 41.74 7.67 11.31
CA ARG A 894 43.04 7.04 11.03
C ARG A 894 42.92 5.53 11.12
N SER A 895 43.37 4.79 10.12
CA SER A 895 43.39 3.33 10.16
C SER A 895 44.60 2.78 9.40
N GLY A 896 45.50 2.11 10.14
CA GLY A 896 46.83 1.78 9.64
C GLY A 896 47.57 3.05 9.18
N GLU A 897 48.07 3.04 7.94
CA GLU A 897 48.72 4.21 7.31
C GLU A 897 47.73 5.19 6.66
N ARG A 898 46.42 4.87 6.59
CA ARG A 898 45.42 5.70 5.89
C ARG A 898 44.82 6.76 6.82
N ARG A 899 44.60 7.95 6.27
CA ARG A 899 43.82 9.03 6.90
C ARG A 899 42.60 9.34 6.03
N HIS A 900 41.42 9.43 6.61
CA HIS A 900 40.22 9.95 5.95
C HIS A 900 39.84 11.27 6.61
N LEU A 901 39.77 12.33 5.82
CA LEU A 901 39.29 13.65 6.25
C LEU A 901 37.88 13.86 5.69
N VAL A 902 36.92 14.24 6.53
CA VAL A 902 35.54 14.53 6.12
C VAL A 902 35.11 15.87 6.71
N LEU A 903 34.47 16.72 5.92
CA LEU A 903 33.84 17.97 6.38
C LEU A 903 32.34 17.91 6.07
N PHE A 904 31.50 17.98 7.10
CA PHE A 904 30.05 18.17 6.96
C PHE A 904 29.70 19.64 7.24
N ARG A 905 29.02 20.34 6.32
CA ARG A 905 28.55 21.71 6.55
C ARG A 905 27.63 21.79 7.77
N ARG A 906 27.97 22.70 8.70
CA ARG A 906 27.16 23.04 9.89
C ARG A 906 25.92 23.83 9.51
N THR A 907 24.86 23.69 10.29
CA THR A 907 23.59 24.36 10.01
C THR A 907 23.72 25.88 10.12
N GLY A 908 23.18 26.60 9.14
CA GLY A 908 23.24 28.07 9.06
C GLY A 908 24.60 28.65 8.62
N CYS A 909 25.67 27.86 8.54
CA CYS A 909 26.98 28.35 8.11
C CYS A 909 27.06 28.59 6.59
N THR A 910 27.33 29.84 6.21
CA THR A 910 27.51 30.27 4.81
C THR A 910 28.99 30.48 4.49
N GLY A 911 29.36 30.36 3.21
CA GLY A 911 30.76 30.41 2.76
C GLY A 911 31.45 29.04 2.69
N PRO A 912 32.77 29.00 2.47
CA PRO A 912 33.53 27.77 2.33
C PRO A 912 33.55 26.93 3.61
N ILE A 913 33.47 25.61 3.45
CA ILE A 913 33.87 24.65 4.48
C ILE A 913 35.35 24.33 4.30
N GLN A 914 36.15 24.48 5.36
CA GLN A 914 37.60 24.27 5.27
C GLN A 914 38.23 23.82 6.59
N CYS A 915 39.25 22.96 6.48
CA CYS A 915 40.21 22.65 7.54
C CYS A 915 41.63 22.95 7.03
N ARG A 916 42.66 22.51 7.75
CA ARG A 916 44.07 22.71 7.35
C ARG A 916 44.41 22.13 5.98
N GLU A 917 43.79 21.02 5.59
CA GLU A 917 44.14 20.24 4.40
C GLU A 917 43.08 20.32 3.29
N LEU A 918 41.79 20.40 3.60
CA LEU A 918 40.70 20.48 2.60
C LEU A 918 39.97 21.82 2.62
N ALA A 919 39.55 22.30 1.46
CA ALA A 919 38.64 23.44 1.33
C ALA A 919 37.65 23.27 0.15
N SER A 920 36.37 23.59 0.36
CA SER A 920 35.29 23.47 -0.62
C SER A 920 34.14 24.44 -0.31
N ASP A 921 33.26 24.69 -1.28
CA ASP A 921 31.96 25.33 -1.11
C ASP A 921 30.80 24.32 -1.01
N GLY A 922 31.09 23.01 -1.04
CA GLY A 922 30.10 21.93 -0.94
C GLY A 922 29.37 21.84 0.40
N ASP A 923 28.51 20.84 0.51
CA ASP A 923 27.72 20.57 1.72
C ASP A 923 28.25 19.35 2.50
N VAL A 924 28.89 18.41 1.81
CA VAL A 924 29.78 17.38 2.38
C VAL A 924 30.97 17.20 1.45
N VAL A 925 32.18 17.14 2.00
CA VAL A 925 33.38 16.70 1.24
C VAL A 925 34.17 15.67 2.04
N ALA A 926 34.84 14.75 1.33
CA ALA A 926 35.75 13.78 1.92
C ALA A 926 37.01 13.58 1.07
N ALA A 927 38.11 13.22 1.70
CA ALA A 927 39.31 12.74 1.03
C ALA A 927 39.96 11.62 1.85
N GLU A 928 40.49 10.63 1.14
CA GLU A 928 41.38 9.61 1.69
C GLU A 928 42.82 9.94 1.29
N LEU A 929 43.73 9.88 2.25
CA LEU A 929 45.16 10.13 2.09
C LEU A 929 45.94 8.88 2.51
N ASP A 930 47.01 8.59 1.78
CA ASP A 930 48.01 7.59 2.17
C ASP A 930 48.97 8.11 3.26
N GLY A 931 49.87 7.25 3.73
CA GLY A 931 50.86 7.58 4.77
C GLY A 931 51.88 8.66 4.37
N GLN A 932 51.89 9.10 3.11
CA GLN A 932 52.70 10.23 2.63
C GLN A 932 51.89 11.54 2.53
N GLY A 933 50.59 11.51 2.85
CA GLY A 933 49.69 12.65 2.70
C GLY A 933 49.25 12.91 1.25
N LYS A 934 49.40 11.92 0.35
CA LYS A 934 48.87 12.03 -1.01
C LYS A 934 47.43 11.51 -1.04
N ILE A 935 46.54 12.27 -1.68
CA ILE A 935 45.14 11.84 -1.86
C ILE A 935 45.06 10.61 -2.78
N ARG A 936 44.33 9.61 -2.30
CA ARG A 936 43.95 8.35 -2.97
C ARG A 936 42.58 8.46 -3.63
N ARG A 937 41.58 8.85 -2.85
CA ARG A 937 40.17 9.00 -3.26
C ARG A 937 39.63 10.32 -2.70
N ALA A 938 38.66 10.92 -3.37
CA ALA A 938 37.99 12.12 -2.87
C ALA A 938 36.53 12.19 -3.31
N LEU A 939 35.73 12.96 -2.57
CA LEU A 939 34.31 13.22 -2.79
C LEU A 939 34.04 14.71 -2.53
N ALA A 940 33.24 15.35 -3.37
CA ALA A 940 32.59 16.60 -3.06
C ALA A 940 31.11 16.55 -3.47
N LEU A 941 30.21 16.90 -2.56
CA LEU A 941 28.77 16.92 -2.79
C LEU A 941 28.25 18.36 -2.79
N GLN A 942 27.42 18.66 -3.79
CA GLN A 942 26.84 19.98 -4.05
C GLN A 942 27.88 21.10 -4.06
N ALA A 943 29.05 20.87 -4.64
CA ALA A 943 30.18 21.79 -4.66
C ALA A 943 30.42 22.39 -6.06
N THR A 944 31.08 23.55 -6.12
CA THR A 944 31.73 24.05 -7.34
C THR A 944 33.25 23.79 -7.35
N TYR A 945 33.87 23.50 -6.19
CA TYR A 945 35.28 23.10 -6.14
C TYR A 945 35.63 22.21 -4.95
N LEU A 946 36.75 21.48 -5.08
CA LEU A 946 37.48 20.89 -3.95
C LEU A 946 38.98 21.16 -4.09
N LYS A 947 39.62 21.55 -2.99
CA LYS A 947 41.06 21.82 -2.90
C LYS A 947 41.72 20.95 -1.84
N HIS A 948 42.99 20.60 -2.09
CA HIS A 948 43.91 20.04 -1.12
C HIS A 948 45.08 21.02 -0.91
N GLY A 949 45.15 21.64 0.26
CA GLY A 949 45.99 22.80 0.51
C GLY A 949 45.71 23.92 -0.51
N GLN A 950 46.68 24.24 -1.36
CA GLN A 950 46.53 25.23 -2.44
C GLN A 950 46.19 24.61 -3.81
N ALA A 951 46.27 23.29 -3.96
CA ALA A 951 45.95 22.62 -5.22
C ALA A 951 44.44 22.43 -5.38
N SER A 952 43.87 22.78 -6.54
CA SER A 952 42.52 22.33 -6.90
C SER A 952 42.59 20.87 -7.35
N LEU A 953 41.78 20.02 -6.72
CA LEU A 953 41.52 18.65 -7.19
C LEU A 953 40.45 18.66 -8.27
N TRP A 954 39.45 19.53 -8.07
CA TRP A 954 38.30 19.69 -8.96
C TRP A 954 37.77 21.12 -8.89
N GLN A 955 37.22 21.58 -10.01
CA GLN A 955 36.45 22.81 -10.13
C GLN A 955 35.43 22.67 -11.28
N ASN A 956 34.24 23.22 -11.10
CA ASN A 956 33.13 23.24 -12.07
C ASN A 956 32.44 24.61 -12.08
N ALA A 957 31.66 24.89 -13.13
CA ALA A 957 30.92 26.15 -13.29
C ALA A 957 29.59 26.19 -12.50
N SER A 958 29.05 25.03 -12.11
CA SER A 958 27.81 24.90 -11.33
C SER A 958 28.03 23.97 -10.13
N ARG A 959 27.20 24.11 -9.09
CA ARG A 959 27.15 23.12 -8.01
C ARG A 959 26.80 21.75 -8.58
N GLY A 960 27.41 20.70 -8.03
CA GLY A 960 27.15 19.32 -8.38
C GLY A 960 27.97 18.35 -7.53
N ASP A 961 27.83 17.07 -7.81
CA ASP A 961 28.50 15.99 -7.09
C ASP A 961 29.68 15.45 -7.93
N TRP A 962 30.81 15.19 -7.27
CA TRP A 962 32.05 14.73 -7.91
C TRP A 962 32.82 13.75 -7.03
N THR A 963 33.41 12.73 -7.66
CA THR A 963 34.32 11.78 -7.01
C THR A 963 35.61 11.63 -7.80
N MET A 964 36.74 11.53 -7.10
CA MET A 964 38.00 11.08 -7.68
C MET A 964 38.06 9.53 -7.65
N PRO A 965 38.24 8.85 -8.81
CA PRO A 965 38.57 7.43 -8.83
C PRO A 965 39.98 7.17 -8.27
N ASP A 966 40.25 5.91 -7.90
CA ASP A 966 41.44 5.41 -7.17
C ASP A 966 42.61 5.01 -8.11
#